data_AF-A0A4S4D8U6-F1
#
_entry.id   AF-A0A4S4D8U6-F1
#
_cell.length_a   1.000
_cell.length_b   1.000
_cell.length_c   1.000
_cell.angle_alpha   90.00
_cell.angle_beta   90.00
_cell.angle_gamma   90.00
#
_symmetry.space_group_name_H-M   'P 1'
#
loop_
_entity.id
_entity.type
_entity.pdbx_description
1 polymer ?
#
loop_
_entity_poly.entity_id
_entity_poly.type
_entity_poly.pdbx_seq_one_letter_code
_entity_poly.pdbx_strand_id
1 'polypeptide(L)'
;MVLHLGDPAKLKTKKIVFEDIYPARDSGTLEQLKELSSKRRAIEESINESSFITEAIAREMSGGLTSQSEQDLQKLEQYLPLLENLVYHVSLVSDNPRMVRWTSDLKIRWSSALSSSSFFNLTGPKFFEIDNLRYELGMALFLYGALLREWALEVLSADLVKSAALFRKAAGVYHHLAHEVLPCLQSELVLERPPEATSSVASVMSLICLAEAQAVTIKKAEEKGNTGGLLAKLHCGVAQLLDEAFVILPSATTECKDISARFVDFISSSKALHELKSYKFLAEGLKIAGQVGAAIGVLRYGLTNAQKKTPGEESWRLVFKQEIDEVTALLRKYEHENDFVWREKIPDHDELPIPEAVISEENMVGSSVSGADDVFKLTYLEGNSWLWDVGGLKILVDPILVGNLDFGIPWLYDAAKKFLKNFQLSDLPEVDCLLITQSLDDHCHLKTLKPLSQKFPNLRVIATPNAKTLLDPLFRNVTYLEPGQSSEIEASNGSQAKVRATPGPVLGPPWQRPENGYLVTSSQGQLTLYHEPHCVYNKTLLEKEQADIVITPVTKQLLPFFTLVSGQEDAVQLAKMLCAKFIVPMRNGDLDSKGLLTSLIQSEGTIASFKELLSRELPDAEVLEPTPAQGKRTPCPAHEKDEKENSTTLINVESYSSVFEKLEALKSLIPTHDQERKADQLFQETTDYIVLLKT
;
A
#
# COMPACT_ATOMS: atom_id res chain seq x y z
N MET A 1 -19.65 19.23 -8.82
CA MET A 1 -20.19 18.13 -9.65
C MET A 1 -19.05 17.26 -10.16
N VAL A 2 -19.27 15.95 -10.28
CA VAL A 2 -18.30 14.93 -10.74
C VAL A 2 -18.86 14.30 -12.02
N LEU A 3 -17.99 13.91 -12.95
CA LEU A 3 -18.40 13.15 -14.13
C LEU A 3 -18.83 11.74 -13.73
N HIS A 4 -19.80 11.16 -14.43
CA HIS A 4 -20.32 9.82 -14.12
C HIS A 4 -20.12 8.89 -15.31
N LEU A 5 -19.50 7.74 -15.07
CA LEU A 5 -19.38 6.62 -16.02
C LEU A 5 -20.32 5.49 -15.57
N GLY A 6 -21.53 5.43 -16.13
CA GLY A 6 -22.62 4.55 -15.65
C GLY A 6 -22.83 3.26 -16.44
N ASP A 7 -21.86 2.86 -17.25
CA ASP A 7 -21.93 1.62 -18.03
C ASP A 7 -21.26 0.40 -17.37
N PRO A 8 -20.22 0.49 -16.49
CA PRO A 8 -19.48 -0.69 -16.02
C PRO A 8 -20.30 -1.77 -15.32
N ALA A 9 -21.47 -1.44 -14.75
CA ALA A 9 -22.36 -2.40 -14.10
C ALA A 9 -23.31 -3.13 -15.08
N LYS A 10 -23.39 -2.72 -16.35
CA LYS A 10 -24.32 -3.26 -17.36
C LYS A 10 -23.84 -4.57 -17.99
N LEU A 11 -23.12 -5.38 -17.21
CA LEU A 11 -22.71 -6.71 -17.63
C LEU A 11 -23.92 -7.66 -17.67
N LYS A 12 -23.91 -8.55 -18.66
CA LYS A 12 -24.89 -9.63 -18.81
C LYS A 12 -24.17 -10.95 -18.85
N THR A 13 -24.81 -12.00 -18.36
CA THR A 13 -24.23 -13.35 -18.37
C THR A 13 -25.23 -14.36 -18.91
N LYS A 14 -24.76 -15.52 -19.37
CA LYS A 14 -25.64 -16.63 -19.76
C LYS A 14 -25.82 -17.61 -18.61
N LYS A 15 -26.94 -18.34 -18.65
CA LYS A 15 -27.25 -19.41 -17.70
C LYS A 15 -26.17 -20.47 -17.66
N ILE A 16 -25.77 -20.82 -16.44
CA ILE A 16 -24.90 -21.95 -16.10
C ILE A 16 -25.60 -22.77 -15.01
N VAL A 17 -25.55 -24.09 -15.15
CA VAL A 17 -26.05 -25.05 -14.15
C VAL A 17 -24.92 -26.03 -13.85
N PHE A 18 -24.28 -25.86 -12.70
CA PHE A 18 -23.08 -26.62 -12.33
C PHE A 18 -23.39 -28.10 -12.10
N GLU A 19 -24.53 -28.45 -11.51
CA GLU A 19 -24.93 -29.84 -11.24
C GLU A 19 -25.27 -30.64 -12.50
N ASP A 20 -25.53 -29.97 -13.63
CA ASP A 20 -25.75 -30.64 -14.92
C ASP A 20 -24.42 -31.07 -15.58
N ILE A 21 -23.30 -30.46 -15.15
CA ILE A 21 -21.98 -30.61 -15.77
C ILE A 21 -21.00 -31.35 -14.84
N TYR A 22 -20.91 -30.93 -13.58
CA TYR A 22 -20.09 -31.58 -12.57
C TYR A 22 -20.82 -32.77 -11.95
N PRO A 23 -20.28 -34.00 -12.04
CA PRO A 23 -20.95 -35.16 -11.48
C PRO A 23 -20.86 -35.21 -9.96
N ALA A 24 -22.00 -35.25 -9.28
CA ALA A 24 -22.08 -35.54 -7.86
C ALA A 24 -22.20 -37.05 -7.60
N ARG A 25 -21.34 -37.61 -6.74
CA ARG A 25 -21.37 -39.04 -6.35
C ARG A 25 -22.14 -39.30 -5.06
N ASP A 26 -22.47 -38.24 -4.34
CA ASP A 26 -23.19 -38.25 -3.07
C ASP A 26 -24.17 -37.07 -3.02
N SER A 27 -25.12 -37.14 -2.08
CA SER A 27 -26.17 -36.12 -1.95
C SER A 27 -25.64 -34.76 -1.48
N GLY A 28 -24.55 -34.72 -0.70
CA GLY A 28 -23.98 -33.48 -0.19
C GLY A 28 -23.31 -32.67 -1.29
N THR A 29 -22.49 -33.31 -2.12
CA THR A 29 -21.88 -32.67 -3.30
C THR A 29 -22.96 -32.15 -4.27
N LEU A 30 -24.04 -32.91 -4.47
CA LEU A 30 -25.14 -32.47 -5.32
C LEU A 30 -25.85 -31.23 -4.76
N GLU A 31 -26.03 -31.16 -3.44
CA GLU A 31 -26.64 -30.00 -2.77
C GLU A 31 -25.78 -28.75 -2.90
N GLN A 32 -24.46 -28.87 -2.72
CA GLN A 32 -23.51 -27.76 -2.90
C GLN A 32 -23.50 -27.23 -4.35
N LEU A 33 -23.53 -28.11 -5.36
CA LEU A 33 -23.59 -27.70 -6.76
C LEU A 33 -24.91 -27.00 -7.10
N LYS A 34 -26.04 -27.49 -6.57
CA LYS A 34 -27.34 -26.83 -6.70
C LYS A 34 -27.39 -25.47 -6.03
N GLU A 35 -26.77 -25.34 -4.86
CA GLU A 35 -26.65 -24.05 -4.18
C GLU A 35 -25.86 -23.08 -5.04
N LEU A 36 -24.68 -23.45 -5.52
CA LEU A 36 -23.85 -22.65 -6.41
C LEU A 36 -24.64 -22.18 -7.66
N SER A 37 -25.33 -23.10 -8.33
CA SER A 37 -26.19 -22.77 -9.48
C SER A 37 -27.33 -21.82 -9.11
N SER A 38 -27.98 -22.02 -7.97
CA SER A 38 -29.07 -21.16 -7.53
C SER A 38 -28.58 -19.75 -7.20
N LYS A 39 -27.43 -19.61 -6.54
CA LYS A 39 -26.85 -18.29 -6.22
C LYS A 39 -26.42 -17.56 -7.48
N ARG A 40 -25.76 -18.26 -8.41
CA ARG A 40 -25.39 -17.70 -9.71
C ARG A 40 -26.61 -17.24 -10.51
N ARG A 41 -27.67 -18.06 -10.53
CA ARG A 41 -28.91 -17.76 -11.25
C ARG A 41 -29.60 -16.50 -10.72
N ALA A 42 -29.58 -16.28 -9.41
CA ALA A 42 -30.13 -15.06 -8.82
C ALA A 42 -29.41 -13.79 -9.31
N ILE A 43 -28.09 -13.86 -9.53
CA ILE A 43 -27.30 -12.77 -10.11
C ILE A 43 -27.67 -12.60 -11.59
N GLU A 44 -27.66 -13.69 -12.37
CA GLU A 44 -28.03 -13.69 -13.79
C GLU A 44 -29.39 -13.03 -14.03
N GLU A 45 -30.44 -13.47 -13.31
CA GLU A 45 -31.80 -12.99 -13.50
C GLU A 45 -31.94 -11.50 -13.16
N SER A 46 -31.13 -11.00 -12.23
CA SER A 46 -31.08 -9.60 -11.85
C SER A 46 -30.41 -8.75 -12.92
N ILE A 47 -29.16 -9.06 -13.26
CA ILE A 47 -28.37 -8.24 -14.20
C ILE A 47 -28.86 -8.34 -15.64
N ASN A 48 -29.51 -9.44 -16.01
CA ASN A 48 -30.14 -9.59 -17.33
C ASN A 48 -31.52 -8.94 -17.41
N GLU A 49 -32.06 -8.41 -16.30
CA GLU A 49 -33.42 -7.86 -16.18
C GLU A 49 -34.49 -8.88 -16.59
N SER A 50 -34.25 -10.17 -16.29
CA SER A 50 -35.16 -11.27 -16.65
C SER A 50 -35.95 -11.81 -15.45
N SER A 51 -35.79 -11.21 -14.28
CA SER A 51 -36.56 -11.54 -13.08
C SER A 51 -38.02 -11.13 -13.22
N PHE A 52 -38.93 -12.04 -12.87
CA PHE A 52 -40.38 -11.76 -12.80
C PHE A 52 -40.83 -11.36 -11.38
N ILE A 53 -39.89 -11.15 -10.47
CA ILE A 53 -40.13 -10.77 -9.08
C ILE A 53 -40.44 -9.26 -9.03
N THR A 54 -41.49 -8.87 -8.31
CA THR A 54 -41.81 -7.45 -8.13
C THR A 54 -40.81 -6.78 -7.18
N GLU A 55 -40.59 -5.46 -7.32
CA GLU A 55 -39.71 -4.70 -6.42
C GLU A 55 -40.04 -4.89 -4.94
N ALA A 56 -41.33 -5.00 -4.60
CA ALA A 56 -41.78 -5.24 -3.23
C ALA A 56 -41.30 -6.60 -2.68
N ILE A 57 -41.37 -7.66 -3.50
CA ILE A 57 -40.89 -9.00 -3.12
C ILE A 57 -39.36 -9.01 -3.09
N ALA A 58 -38.68 -8.39 -4.06
CA ALA A 58 -37.22 -8.29 -4.07
C ALA A 58 -36.69 -7.56 -2.82
N ARG A 59 -37.39 -6.50 -2.39
CA ARG A 59 -37.12 -5.81 -1.13
C ARG A 59 -37.33 -6.71 0.10
N GLU A 60 -38.40 -7.48 0.15
CA GLU A 60 -38.65 -8.42 1.26
C GLU A 60 -37.56 -9.49 1.33
N MET A 61 -37.22 -10.11 0.20
CA MET A 61 -36.20 -11.16 0.09
C MET A 61 -34.80 -10.68 0.47
N SER A 62 -34.50 -9.40 0.28
CA SER A 62 -33.22 -8.78 0.64
C SER A 62 -33.18 -8.24 2.08
N GLY A 63 -34.20 -8.51 2.91
CA GLY A 63 -34.23 -8.03 4.28
C GLY A 63 -34.60 -6.55 4.41
N GLY A 64 -35.29 -5.99 3.42
CA GLY A 64 -35.83 -4.63 3.43
C GLY A 64 -35.02 -3.61 2.62
N LEU A 65 -33.94 -4.03 1.95
CA LEU A 65 -33.06 -3.16 1.17
C LEU A 65 -33.78 -2.51 -0.02
N THR A 66 -33.58 -1.21 -0.21
CA THR A 66 -34.26 -0.43 -1.25
C THR A 66 -33.39 -0.13 -2.46
N SER A 67 -32.05 -0.18 -2.33
CA SER A 67 -31.13 0.01 -3.46
C SER A 67 -31.00 -1.29 -4.25
N GLN A 68 -31.16 -1.21 -5.57
CA GLN A 68 -30.96 -2.34 -6.46
C GLN A 68 -29.50 -2.80 -6.43
N SER A 69 -28.54 -1.86 -6.43
CA SER A 69 -27.11 -2.18 -6.33
C SER A 69 -26.77 -2.91 -5.04
N GLU A 70 -27.36 -2.51 -3.91
CA GLU A 70 -27.16 -3.17 -2.62
C GLU A 70 -27.73 -4.60 -2.60
N GLN A 71 -28.90 -4.80 -3.19
CA GLN A 71 -29.50 -6.14 -3.35
C GLN A 71 -28.63 -7.06 -4.22
N ASP A 72 -28.06 -6.53 -5.30
CA ASP A 72 -27.21 -7.32 -6.22
C ASP A 72 -25.84 -7.62 -5.63
N LEU A 73 -25.26 -6.69 -4.84
CA LEU A 73 -24.07 -6.96 -4.03
C LEU A 73 -24.31 -8.10 -3.04
N GLN A 74 -25.46 -8.12 -2.37
CA GLN A 74 -25.81 -9.20 -1.43
C GLN A 74 -25.90 -10.57 -2.13
N LYS A 75 -26.42 -10.62 -3.36
CA LYS A 75 -26.47 -11.87 -4.16
C LYS A 75 -25.05 -12.33 -4.52
N LEU A 76 -24.17 -11.40 -4.92
CA LEU A 76 -22.76 -11.71 -5.21
C LEU A 76 -21.99 -12.18 -3.98
N GLU A 77 -22.21 -11.56 -2.81
CA GLU A 77 -21.58 -11.97 -1.55
C GLU A 77 -21.96 -13.40 -1.11
N GLN A 78 -23.10 -13.92 -1.58
CA GLN A 78 -23.49 -15.32 -1.37
C GLN A 78 -22.90 -16.27 -2.43
N TYR A 79 -22.57 -15.78 -3.61
CA TYR A 79 -22.06 -16.59 -4.72
C TYR A 79 -20.53 -16.69 -4.73
N LEU A 80 -19.83 -15.57 -4.51
CA LEU A 80 -18.37 -15.47 -4.61
C LEU A 80 -17.63 -16.49 -3.73
N PRO A 81 -17.97 -16.70 -2.44
CA PRO A 81 -17.27 -17.68 -1.62
C PRO A 81 -17.41 -19.12 -2.13
N LEU A 82 -18.58 -19.47 -2.68
CA LEU A 82 -18.83 -20.79 -3.26
C LEU A 82 -18.03 -20.99 -4.55
N LEU A 83 -17.98 -19.94 -5.39
CA LEU A 83 -17.21 -19.95 -6.64
C LEU A 83 -15.71 -20.01 -6.37
N GLU A 84 -15.19 -19.21 -5.43
CA GLU A 84 -13.78 -19.21 -5.01
C GLU A 84 -13.36 -20.59 -4.49
N ASN A 85 -14.20 -21.22 -3.67
CA ASN A 85 -13.95 -22.57 -3.20
C ASN A 85 -13.88 -23.59 -4.36
N LEU A 86 -14.81 -23.50 -5.32
CA LEU A 86 -14.77 -24.36 -6.51
C LEU A 86 -13.51 -24.10 -7.35
N VAL A 87 -13.16 -22.83 -7.60
CA VAL A 87 -11.93 -22.43 -8.32
C VAL A 87 -10.70 -23.02 -7.65
N TYR A 88 -10.60 -22.89 -6.33
CA TYR A 88 -9.48 -23.42 -5.55
C TYR A 88 -9.36 -24.94 -5.75
N HIS A 89 -10.43 -25.69 -5.52
CA HIS A 89 -10.39 -27.15 -5.61
C HIS A 89 -10.18 -27.66 -7.05
N VAL A 90 -10.76 -27.02 -8.06
CA VAL A 90 -10.51 -27.36 -9.47
C VAL A 90 -9.06 -27.07 -9.85
N SER A 91 -8.46 -25.99 -9.32
CA SER A 91 -7.06 -25.65 -9.61
C SER A 91 -6.06 -26.67 -9.05
N LEU A 92 -6.37 -27.33 -7.92
CA LEU A 92 -5.54 -28.41 -7.36
C LEU A 92 -5.49 -29.67 -8.24
N VAL A 93 -6.41 -29.81 -9.20
CA VAL A 93 -6.51 -30.95 -10.11
C VAL A 93 -6.54 -30.50 -11.58
N SER A 94 -5.89 -29.38 -11.90
CA SER A 94 -5.88 -28.77 -13.24
C SER A 94 -5.43 -29.73 -14.34
N ASP A 95 -4.56 -30.68 -14.03
CA ASP A 95 -4.04 -31.66 -14.99
C ASP A 95 -5.03 -32.79 -15.30
N ASN A 96 -6.17 -32.86 -14.59
CA ASN A 96 -7.18 -33.89 -14.80
C ASN A 96 -8.00 -33.58 -16.07
N PRO A 97 -7.90 -34.41 -17.14
CA PRO A 97 -8.58 -34.12 -18.41
C PRO A 97 -10.11 -34.09 -18.31
N ARG A 98 -10.68 -34.78 -17.31
CA ARG A 98 -12.13 -34.74 -17.07
C ARG A 98 -12.56 -33.41 -16.47
N MET A 99 -11.77 -32.86 -15.55
CA MET A 99 -12.06 -31.56 -14.93
C MET A 99 -11.96 -30.42 -15.94
N VAL A 100 -10.92 -30.46 -16.80
CA VAL A 100 -10.78 -29.51 -17.91
C VAL A 100 -12.00 -29.59 -18.83
N ARG A 101 -12.40 -30.80 -19.25
CA ARG A 101 -13.58 -31.00 -20.11
C ARG A 101 -14.88 -30.51 -19.46
N TRP A 102 -15.13 -30.85 -18.20
CA TRP A 102 -16.32 -30.37 -17.49
C TRP A 102 -16.34 -28.85 -17.36
N THR A 103 -15.19 -28.23 -17.09
CA THR A 103 -15.09 -26.77 -17.05
C THR A 103 -15.44 -26.16 -18.41
N SER A 104 -14.98 -26.76 -19.51
CA SER A 104 -15.36 -26.30 -20.86
C SER A 104 -16.82 -26.56 -21.22
N ASP A 105 -17.42 -27.64 -20.72
CA ASP A 105 -18.83 -27.94 -20.96
C ASP A 105 -19.78 -26.91 -20.27
N LEU A 106 -19.28 -26.08 -19.34
CA LEU A 106 -20.04 -24.97 -18.73
C LEU A 106 -20.36 -23.85 -19.73
N LYS A 107 -19.51 -23.62 -20.74
CA LYS A 107 -19.67 -22.55 -21.75
C LYS A 107 -19.87 -21.17 -21.14
N ILE A 108 -18.89 -20.77 -20.32
CA ILE A 108 -18.97 -19.54 -19.52
C ILE A 108 -19.00 -18.33 -20.46
N ARG A 109 -20.07 -17.54 -20.39
CA ARG A 109 -20.28 -16.40 -21.28
C ARG A 109 -20.71 -15.14 -20.55
N TRP A 110 -19.94 -14.08 -20.72
CA TRP A 110 -20.25 -12.74 -20.25
C TRP A 110 -20.24 -11.73 -21.39
N SER A 111 -21.09 -10.70 -21.28
CA SER A 111 -20.97 -9.54 -22.15
C SER A 111 -19.88 -8.59 -21.68
N SER A 112 -19.48 -7.67 -22.54
CA SER A 112 -18.63 -6.54 -22.17
C SER A 112 -19.46 -5.26 -22.11
N ALA A 113 -19.29 -4.49 -21.03
CA ALA A 113 -19.81 -3.16 -20.84
C ALA A 113 -18.81 -2.06 -21.27
N LEU A 114 -17.52 -2.39 -21.29
CA LEU A 114 -16.43 -1.48 -21.66
C LEU A 114 -16.01 -1.60 -23.12
N SER A 115 -16.58 -2.51 -23.89
CA SER A 115 -16.33 -2.65 -25.32
C SER A 115 -17.09 -1.66 -26.18
N SER A 116 -16.59 -1.42 -27.40
CA SER A 116 -17.26 -0.54 -28.33
C SER A 116 -18.63 -1.11 -28.71
N SER A 117 -19.70 -0.38 -28.42
CA SER A 117 -21.02 -0.73 -28.93
C SER A 117 -21.02 -0.54 -30.44
N SER A 118 -21.42 -1.55 -31.20
CA SER A 118 -21.58 -1.41 -32.65
C SER A 118 -22.52 -0.25 -32.96
N PHE A 119 -22.13 0.64 -33.89
CA PHE A 119 -22.80 1.92 -34.21
C PHE A 119 -24.31 1.83 -34.56
N PHE A 120 -24.83 0.61 -34.72
CA PHE A 120 -26.26 0.31 -34.77
C PHE A 120 -26.54 -0.79 -33.73
N ASN A 121 -27.22 -0.46 -32.62
CA ASN A 121 -27.67 -1.39 -31.57
C ASN A 121 -28.74 -2.40 -32.06
N LEU A 122 -28.60 -2.92 -33.28
CA LEU A 122 -29.53 -3.88 -33.91
C LEU A 122 -29.21 -5.33 -33.50
N THR A 123 -27.97 -5.60 -33.07
CA THR A 123 -27.52 -6.86 -32.49
C THR A 123 -27.20 -6.58 -31.03
N GLY A 124 -27.82 -7.28 -30.08
CA GLY A 124 -27.64 -7.05 -28.63
C GLY A 124 -26.18 -7.16 -28.14
N PRO A 125 -25.94 -7.14 -26.82
CA PRO A 125 -24.58 -7.06 -26.28
C PRO A 125 -23.70 -8.22 -26.77
N LYS A 126 -22.44 -7.93 -27.10
CA LYS A 126 -21.44 -8.91 -27.52
C LYS A 126 -21.07 -9.78 -26.31
N PHE A 127 -21.20 -11.10 -26.46
CA PHE A 127 -20.80 -12.09 -25.45
C PHE A 127 -19.45 -12.70 -25.81
N PHE A 128 -18.59 -12.88 -24.81
CA PHE A 128 -17.31 -13.55 -24.88
C PHE A 128 -17.44 -14.89 -24.16
N GLU A 129 -16.99 -15.97 -24.82
CA GLU A 129 -16.98 -17.32 -24.26
C GLU A 129 -15.54 -17.67 -23.88
N ILE A 130 -15.28 -17.83 -22.58
CA ILE A 130 -13.98 -18.24 -22.07
C ILE A 130 -14.21 -19.30 -21.01
N ASP A 131 -13.85 -20.52 -21.37
CA ASP A 131 -14.13 -21.75 -20.63
C ASP A 131 -13.16 -21.98 -19.46
N ASN A 132 -13.10 -21.01 -18.55
CA ASN A 132 -12.21 -21.02 -17.39
C ASN A 132 -12.95 -20.50 -16.15
N LEU A 133 -12.91 -21.23 -15.03
CA LEU A 133 -13.56 -20.80 -13.78
C LEU A 133 -12.96 -19.50 -13.21
N ARG A 134 -11.66 -19.24 -13.44
CA ARG A 134 -11.04 -17.96 -13.06
C ARG A 134 -11.57 -16.80 -13.89
N TYR A 135 -12.01 -17.05 -15.13
CA TYR A 135 -12.71 -16.03 -15.92
C TYR A 135 -14.09 -15.72 -15.34
N GLU A 136 -14.87 -16.73 -14.94
CA GLU A 136 -16.14 -16.50 -14.21
C GLU A 136 -15.91 -15.70 -12.91
N LEU A 137 -14.90 -16.07 -12.13
CA LEU A 137 -14.53 -15.35 -10.91
C LEU A 137 -14.13 -13.90 -11.21
N GLY A 138 -13.30 -13.69 -12.23
CA GLY A 138 -12.86 -12.37 -12.66
C GLY A 138 -14.03 -11.47 -13.06
N MET A 139 -14.96 -11.98 -13.89
CA MET A 139 -16.13 -11.22 -14.32
C MET A 139 -17.10 -10.93 -13.15
N ALA A 140 -17.29 -11.88 -12.23
CA ALA A 140 -18.12 -11.68 -11.05
C ALA A 140 -17.54 -10.63 -10.09
N LEU A 141 -16.22 -10.63 -9.87
CA LEU A 141 -15.53 -9.61 -9.07
C LEU A 141 -15.54 -8.24 -9.76
N PHE A 142 -15.39 -8.20 -11.09
CA PHE A 142 -15.52 -6.96 -11.84
C PHE A 142 -16.93 -6.34 -11.67
N LEU A 143 -17.97 -7.16 -11.78
CA LEU A 143 -19.35 -6.75 -11.53
C LEU A 143 -19.55 -6.27 -10.09
N TYR A 144 -18.96 -6.96 -9.11
CA TYR A 144 -19.00 -6.56 -7.70
C TYR A 144 -18.40 -5.16 -7.50
N GLY A 145 -17.22 -4.90 -8.06
CA GLY A 145 -16.60 -3.57 -8.07
C GLY A 145 -17.49 -2.51 -8.75
N ALA A 146 -18.15 -2.87 -9.85
CA ALA A 146 -19.00 -1.95 -10.59
C ALA A 146 -20.27 -1.57 -9.81
N LEU A 147 -20.91 -2.54 -9.15
CA LEU A 147 -22.08 -2.30 -8.29
C LEU A 147 -21.73 -1.49 -7.03
N LEU A 148 -20.53 -1.67 -6.48
CA LEU A 148 -20.04 -0.79 -5.39
C LEU A 148 -19.93 0.67 -5.85
N ARG A 149 -19.49 0.92 -7.09
CA ARG A 149 -19.43 2.28 -7.66
C ARG A 149 -20.82 2.87 -7.86
N GLU A 150 -21.76 2.11 -8.43
CA GLU A 150 -23.15 2.57 -8.59
C GLU A 150 -23.79 2.89 -7.24
N TRP A 151 -23.60 2.02 -6.23
CA TRP A 151 -24.09 2.29 -4.89
C TRP A 151 -23.43 3.52 -4.26
N ALA A 152 -22.13 3.74 -4.50
CA ALA A 152 -21.42 4.95 -4.07
C ALA A 152 -22.04 6.23 -4.67
N LEU A 153 -22.51 6.16 -5.92
CA LEU A 153 -23.16 7.26 -6.63
C LEU A 153 -24.58 7.50 -6.12
N GLU A 154 -25.35 6.44 -5.82
CA GLU A 154 -26.68 6.55 -5.22
C GLU A 154 -26.64 7.26 -3.85
N VAL A 155 -25.64 6.95 -3.02
CA VAL A 155 -25.52 7.55 -1.68
C VAL A 155 -24.79 8.89 -1.68
N LEU A 156 -24.22 9.33 -2.81
CA LEU A 156 -23.37 10.52 -2.93
C LEU A 156 -24.05 11.81 -2.46
N SER A 157 -25.37 11.93 -2.64
CA SER A 157 -26.13 13.11 -2.24
C SER A 157 -26.48 13.14 -0.75
N ALA A 158 -26.53 11.96 -0.11
CA ALA A 158 -26.98 11.80 1.27
C ALA A 158 -25.81 11.61 2.26
N ASP A 159 -24.77 10.86 1.87
CA ASP A 159 -23.64 10.52 2.73
C ASP A 159 -22.33 10.45 1.93
N LEU A 160 -21.59 11.57 1.96
CA LEU A 160 -20.28 11.68 1.31
C LEU A 160 -19.22 10.75 1.92
N VAL A 161 -19.34 10.39 3.20
CA VAL A 161 -18.37 9.49 3.86
C VAL A 161 -18.56 8.07 3.38
N LYS A 162 -19.80 7.60 3.39
CA LYS A 162 -20.17 6.28 2.88
C LYS A 162 -19.85 6.18 1.39
N SER A 163 -20.21 7.19 0.59
CA SER A 163 -19.88 7.24 -0.84
C SER A 163 -18.38 7.08 -1.09
N ALA A 164 -17.53 7.89 -0.41
CA ALA A 164 -16.08 7.78 -0.55
C ALA A 164 -15.53 6.42 -0.07
N ALA A 165 -16.12 5.82 0.97
CA ALA A 165 -15.71 4.50 1.44
C ALA A 165 -16.06 3.38 0.45
N LEU A 166 -17.23 3.47 -0.20
CA LEU A 166 -17.66 2.52 -1.22
C LEU A 166 -16.77 2.59 -2.47
N PHE A 167 -16.40 3.79 -2.92
CA PHE A 167 -15.42 3.94 -4.00
C PHE A 167 -14.05 3.34 -3.63
N ARG A 168 -13.56 3.55 -2.41
CA ARG A 168 -12.31 2.89 -1.95
C ARG A 168 -12.44 1.37 -1.90
N LYS A 169 -13.59 0.84 -1.48
CA LYS A 169 -13.86 -0.60 -1.49
C LYS A 169 -13.84 -1.14 -2.92
N ALA A 170 -14.45 -0.43 -3.87
CA ALA A 170 -14.41 -0.79 -5.28
C ALA A 170 -12.97 -0.78 -5.83
N ALA A 171 -12.17 0.24 -5.48
CA ALA A 171 -10.75 0.29 -5.84
C ALA A 171 -9.98 -0.95 -5.36
N GLY A 172 -10.15 -1.34 -4.10
CA GLY A 172 -9.53 -2.53 -3.54
C GLY A 172 -9.93 -3.83 -4.26
N VAL A 173 -11.20 -3.95 -4.67
CA VAL A 173 -11.68 -5.10 -5.46
C VAL A 173 -10.99 -5.15 -6.82
N TYR A 174 -10.91 -4.02 -7.54
CA TYR A 174 -10.24 -3.96 -8.84
C TYR A 174 -8.73 -4.15 -8.74
N HIS A 175 -8.10 -3.68 -7.66
CA HIS A 175 -6.69 -3.94 -7.38
C HIS A 175 -6.44 -5.45 -7.17
N HIS A 176 -7.22 -6.11 -6.32
CA HIS A 176 -7.14 -7.55 -6.12
C HIS A 176 -7.36 -8.31 -7.45
N LEU A 177 -8.34 -7.89 -8.24
CA LEU A 177 -8.62 -8.47 -9.55
C LEU A 177 -7.40 -8.37 -10.49
N ALA A 178 -6.75 -7.20 -10.54
CA ALA A 178 -5.62 -6.94 -11.42
C ALA A 178 -4.37 -7.77 -11.08
N HIS A 179 -4.09 -7.97 -9.79
CA HIS A 179 -2.82 -8.53 -9.31
C HIS A 179 -2.90 -9.99 -8.87
N GLU A 180 -4.07 -10.47 -8.41
CA GLU A 180 -4.21 -11.82 -7.85
C GLU A 180 -5.02 -12.76 -8.75
N VAL A 181 -6.04 -12.24 -9.44
CA VAL A 181 -7.03 -13.08 -10.16
C VAL A 181 -6.73 -13.19 -11.64
N LEU A 182 -6.59 -12.07 -12.34
CA LEU A 182 -6.45 -12.01 -13.81
C LEU A 182 -5.06 -12.40 -14.36
N PRO A 183 -3.91 -12.22 -13.67
CA PRO A 183 -2.61 -12.61 -14.21
C PRO A 183 -2.52 -14.10 -14.58
N CYS A 184 -3.17 -14.97 -13.82
CA CYS A 184 -3.24 -16.41 -14.11
C CYS A 184 -3.95 -16.73 -15.43
N LEU A 185 -4.75 -15.80 -15.97
CA LEU A 185 -5.38 -15.96 -17.28
C LEU A 185 -4.41 -15.57 -18.42
N GLN A 186 -3.33 -14.83 -18.18
CA GLN A 186 -2.46 -14.30 -19.25
C GLN A 186 -1.69 -15.38 -20.03
N SER A 187 -1.42 -16.56 -19.45
CA SER A 187 -0.65 -17.63 -20.11
C SER A 187 -1.47 -18.47 -21.11
N GLU A 188 -2.79 -18.34 -21.14
CA GLU A 188 -3.68 -19.07 -22.07
C GLU A 188 -3.80 -18.30 -23.41
N LEU A 189 -2.81 -18.48 -24.29
CA LEU A 189 -2.69 -17.83 -25.61
C LEU A 189 -3.96 -17.95 -26.51
N VAL A 190 -4.25 -16.86 -27.22
CA VAL A 190 -5.01 -16.68 -28.48
C VAL A 190 -6.50 -16.24 -28.44
N LEU A 191 -7.25 -16.35 -27.34
CA LEU A 191 -8.68 -15.92 -27.37
C LEU A 191 -8.87 -14.40 -27.20
N GLU A 192 -9.80 -13.82 -27.98
CA GLU A 192 -10.30 -12.45 -27.79
C GLU A 192 -11.00 -12.34 -26.42
N ARG A 193 -10.55 -11.40 -25.58
CA ARG A 193 -11.08 -11.21 -24.22
C ARG A 193 -11.77 -9.86 -24.07
N PRO A 194 -12.80 -9.77 -23.20
CA PRO A 194 -13.41 -8.50 -22.88
C PRO A 194 -12.42 -7.64 -22.06
N PRO A 195 -12.49 -6.29 -22.16
CA PRO A 195 -11.68 -5.38 -21.34
C PRO A 195 -11.73 -5.73 -19.85
N GLU A 196 -12.89 -6.12 -19.33
CA GLU A 196 -13.14 -6.46 -17.92
C GLU A 196 -12.29 -7.65 -17.42
N ALA A 197 -11.80 -8.50 -18.33
CA ALA A 197 -10.98 -9.66 -18.01
C ALA A 197 -9.48 -9.43 -18.26
N THR A 198 -9.04 -8.17 -18.26
CA THR A 198 -7.62 -7.79 -18.43
C THR A 198 -7.08 -7.09 -17.18
N SER A 199 -5.86 -7.46 -16.77
CA SER A 199 -5.22 -6.87 -15.59
C SER A 199 -5.03 -5.36 -15.77
N SER A 200 -4.67 -4.91 -16.97
CA SER A 200 -4.49 -3.48 -17.26
C SER A 200 -5.77 -2.67 -17.06
N VAL A 201 -6.94 -3.16 -17.52
CA VAL A 201 -8.22 -2.45 -17.32
C VAL A 201 -8.65 -2.51 -15.86
N ALA A 202 -8.41 -3.60 -15.15
CA ALA A 202 -8.67 -3.68 -13.72
C ALA A 202 -7.84 -2.65 -12.93
N SER A 203 -6.55 -2.48 -13.24
CA SER A 203 -5.71 -1.43 -12.65
C SER A 203 -6.23 -0.02 -12.96
N VAL A 204 -6.66 0.24 -14.21
CA VAL A 204 -7.28 1.51 -14.60
C VAL A 204 -8.56 1.77 -13.80
N MET A 205 -9.43 0.76 -13.63
CA MET A 205 -10.65 0.88 -12.83
C MET A 205 -10.36 1.15 -11.36
N SER A 206 -9.29 0.56 -10.80
CA SER A 206 -8.86 0.85 -9.44
C SER A 206 -8.49 2.33 -9.27
N LEU A 207 -7.65 2.86 -10.17
CA LEU A 207 -7.25 4.28 -10.18
C LEU A 207 -8.43 5.23 -10.37
N ILE A 208 -9.39 4.89 -11.24
CA ILE A 208 -10.64 5.65 -11.40
C ILE A 208 -11.42 5.69 -10.08
N CYS A 209 -11.57 4.56 -9.39
CA CYS A 209 -12.28 4.51 -8.12
C CYS A 209 -11.59 5.34 -7.03
N LEU A 210 -10.25 5.33 -6.97
CA LEU A 210 -9.48 6.19 -6.06
C LEU A 210 -9.68 7.68 -6.39
N ALA A 211 -9.62 8.03 -7.67
CA ALA A 211 -9.88 9.38 -8.15
C ALA A 211 -11.29 9.87 -7.78
N GLU A 212 -12.31 9.01 -7.95
CA GLU A 212 -13.69 9.29 -7.55
C GLU A 212 -13.84 9.43 -6.02
N ALA A 213 -13.23 8.53 -5.23
CA ALA A 213 -13.24 8.62 -3.77
C ALA A 213 -12.60 9.93 -3.28
N GLN A 214 -11.51 10.36 -3.92
CA GLN A 214 -10.86 11.62 -3.62
C GLN A 214 -11.73 12.81 -4.05
N ALA A 215 -12.38 12.76 -5.22
CA ALA A 215 -13.31 13.79 -5.65
C ALA A 215 -14.50 13.98 -4.68
N VAL A 216 -15.03 12.89 -4.11
CA VAL A 216 -16.06 12.95 -3.06
C VAL A 216 -15.51 13.57 -1.77
N THR A 217 -14.28 13.22 -1.40
CA THR A 217 -13.60 13.79 -0.23
C THR A 217 -13.37 15.30 -0.40
N ILE A 218 -13.06 15.75 -1.61
CA ILE A 218 -12.94 17.17 -1.95
C ILE A 218 -14.29 17.88 -1.79
N LYS A 219 -15.37 17.30 -2.31
CA LYS A 219 -16.71 17.87 -2.14
C LYS A 219 -17.06 18.08 -0.65
N LYS A 220 -16.70 17.12 0.20
CA LYS A 220 -16.85 17.25 1.66
C LYS A 220 -15.95 18.34 2.27
N ALA A 221 -14.73 18.50 1.74
CA ALA A 221 -13.81 19.56 2.16
C ALA A 221 -14.32 20.96 1.77
N GLU A 222 -14.94 21.09 0.60
CA GLU A 222 -15.60 22.31 0.15
C GLU A 222 -16.76 22.69 1.09
N GLU A 223 -17.64 21.73 1.45
CA GLU A 223 -18.76 21.96 2.38
C GLU A 223 -18.30 22.41 3.78
N LYS A 224 -17.09 22.01 4.19
CA LYS A 224 -16.50 22.40 5.48
C LYS A 224 -15.74 23.73 5.44
N GLY A 225 -15.64 24.39 4.29
CA GLY A 225 -14.93 25.66 4.15
C GLY A 225 -13.40 25.53 4.29
N ASN A 226 -12.81 24.43 3.82
CA ASN A 226 -11.36 24.27 3.81
C ASN A 226 -10.66 25.29 2.90
N THR A 227 -9.35 25.48 3.09
CA THR A 227 -8.56 26.48 2.35
C THR A 227 -8.38 26.10 0.88
N GLY A 228 -8.38 27.10 -0.01
CA GLY A 228 -8.13 26.91 -1.45
C GLY A 228 -6.80 26.21 -1.75
N GLY A 229 -5.77 26.43 -0.92
CA GLY A 229 -4.50 25.71 -1.05
C GLY A 229 -4.65 24.18 -0.94
N LEU A 230 -5.40 23.68 0.05
CA LEU A 230 -5.63 22.24 0.21
C LEU A 230 -6.50 21.68 -0.94
N LEU A 231 -7.57 22.40 -1.32
CA LEU A 231 -8.46 21.99 -2.41
C LEU A 231 -7.73 21.89 -3.74
N ALA A 232 -6.79 22.81 -4.01
CA ALA A 232 -5.92 22.76 -5.18
C ALA A 232 -5.08 21.47 -5.20
N LYS A 233 -4.41 21.16 -4.09
CA LYS A 233 -3.57 19.96 -3.98
C LYS A 233 -4.36 18.66 -4.14
N LEU A 234 -5.56 18.61 -3.54
CA LEU A 234 -6.43 17.45 -3.67
C LEU A 234 -6.95 17.27 -5.09
N HIS A 235 -7.33 18.34 -5.80
CA HIS A 235 -7.72 18.22 -7.20
C HIS A 235 -6.56 17.83 -8.12
N CYS A 236 -5.34 18.31 -7.83
CA CYS A 236 -4.13 17.86 -8.50
C CYS A 236 -3.91 16.35 -8.31
N GLY A 237 -4.12 15.82 -7.09
CA GLY A 237 -4.03 14.38 -6.83
C GLY A 237 -5.04 13.55 -7.63
N VAL A 238 -6.26 14.03 -7.82
CA VAL A 238 -7.25 13.38 -8.71
C VAL A 238 -6.74 13.32 -10.15
N ALA A 239 -6.20 14.43 -10.66
CA ALA A 239 -5.66 14.50 -12.01
C ALA A 239 -4.45 13.55 -12.20
N GLN A 240 -3.60 13.39 -11.18
CA GLN A 240 -2.46 12.46 -11.23
C GLN A 240 -2.90 10.99 -11.26
N LEU A 241 -3.86 10.60 -10.43
CA LEU A 241 -4.43 9.24 -10.47
C LEU A 241 -5.00 8.90 -11.86
N LEU A 242 -5.68 9.87 -12.49
CA LEU A 242 -6.23 9.71 -13.84
C LEU A 242 -5.17 9.77 -14.94
N ASP A 243 -4.04 10.45 -14.70
CA ASP A 243 -2.88 10.45 -15.60
C ASP A 243 -2.17 9.10 -15.57
N GLU A 244 -1.97 8.52 -14.38
CA GLU A 244 -1.44 7.17 -14.22
C GLU A 244 -2.35 6.14 -14.92
N ALA A 245 -3.67 6.27 -14.76
CA ALA A 245 -4.63 5.45 -15.49
C ALA A 245 -4.48 5.60 -17.00
N PHE A 246 -4.23 6.82 -17.50
CA PHE A 246 -4.01 7.09 -18.91
C PHE A 246 -2.70 6.48 -19.44
N VAL A 247 -1.64 6.43 -18.62
CA VAL A 247 -0.36 5.77 -18.96
C VAL A 247 -0.52 4.26 -19.12
N ILE A 248 -1.47 3.62 -18.43
CA ILE A 248 -1.73 2.18 -18.50
C ILE A 248 -2.60 1.81 -19.73
N LEU A 249 -3.45 2.72 -20.23
CA LEU A 249 -4.38 2.46 -21.35
C LEU A 249 -3.72 1.89 -22.63
N PRO A 250 -2.51 2.29 -23.05
CA PRO A 250 -1.83 1.68 -24.19
C PRO A 250 -1.62 0.17 -24.01
N SER A 251 -1.17 -0.28 -22.83
CA SER A 251 -1.04 -1.71 -22.48
C SER A 251 -2.40 -2.41 -22.53
N ALA A 252 -3.45 -1.78 -22.00
CA ALA A 252 -4.80 -2.30 -22.10
C ALA A 252 -5.26 -2.47 -23.57
N THR A 253 -4.89 -1.55 -24.45
CA THR A 253 -5.22 -1.61 -25.89
C THR A 253 -4.45 -2.72 -26.63
N THR A 254 -3.27 -3.11 -26.11
CA THR A 254 -2.55 -4.28 -26.62
C THR A 254 -3.17 -5.60 -26.15
N GLU A 255 -3.69 -5.65 -24.92
CA GLU A 255 -4.37 -6.83 -24.36
C GLU A 255 -5.80 -7.01 -24.93
N CYS A 256 -6.51 -5.91 -25.16
CA CYS A 256 -7.86 -5.88 -25.71
C CYS A 256 -8.02 -4.77 -26.76
N LYS A 257 -8.32 -5.15 -28.01
CA LYS A 257 -8.50 -4.21 -29.13
C LYS A 257 -9.83 -3.44 -29.10
N ASP A 258 -10.76 -3.88 -28.27
CA ASP A 258 -12.15 -3.43 -28.26
C ASP A 258 -12.46 -2.67 -26.97
N ILE A 259 -11.68 -1.61 -26.69
CA ILE A 259 -11.94 -0.67 -25.58
C ILE A 259 -12.76 0.51 -26.12
N SER A 260 -13.85 0.85 -25.43
CA SER A 260 -14.75 1.91 -25.84
C SER A 260 -14.09 3.29 -25.81
N ALA A 261 -14.24 4.05 -26.90
CA ALA A 261 -13.81 5.45 -26.95
C ALA A 261 -14.47 6.32 -25.85
N ARG A 262 -15.69 5.95 -25.44
CA ARG A 262 -16.42 6.58 -24.32
C ARG A 262 -15.65 6.46 -23.00
N PHE A 263 -15.06 5.29 -22.75
CA PHE A 263 -14.27 5.03 -21.54
C PHE A 263 -12.98 5.86 -21.50
N VAL A 264 -12.26 5.92 -22.61
CA VAL A 264 -11.05 6.75 -22.75
C VAL A 264 -11.38 8.24 -22.65
N ASP A 265 -12.50 8.66 -23.23
CA ASP A 265 -12.97 10.04 -23.16
C ASP A 265 -13.36 10.45 -21.73
N PHE A 266 -13.95 9.54 -20.95
CA PHE A 266 -14.23 9.76 -19.53
C PHE A 266 -12.96 10.09 -18.73
N ILE A 267 -11.93 9.24 -18.83
CA ILE A 267 -10.67 9.41 -18.08
C ILE A 267 -10.02 10.76 -18.41
N SER A 268 -9.89 11.04 -19.72
CA SER A 268 -9.25 12.29 -20.18
C SER A 268 -10.08 13.54 -19.87
N SER A 269 -11.42 13.46 -19.94
CA SER A 269 -12.31 14.57 -19.57
C SER A 269 -12.31 14.84 -18.07
N SER A 270 -12.30 13.78 -17.26
CA SER A 270 -12.25 13.87 -15.79
C SER A 270 -10.93 14.48 -15.33
N LYS A 271 -9.80 14.04 -15.92
CA LYS A 271 -8.48 14.61 -15.67
C LYS A 271 -8.47 16.12 -15.93
N ALA A 272 -8.88 16.54 -17.13
CA ALA A 272 -8.89 17.95 -17.52
C ALA A 272 -9.80 18.81 -16.62
N LEU A 273 -10.92 18.26 -16.16
CA LEU A 273 -11.83 18.95 -15.24
C LEU A 273 -11.16 19.20 -13.89
N HIS A 274 -10.50 18.19 -13.35
CA HIS A 274 -9.81 18.28 -12.07
C HIS A 274 -8.53 19.13 -12.14
N GLU A 275 -7.82 19.15 -13.27
CA GLU A 275 -6.74 20.11 -13.52
C GLU A 275 -7.25 21.56 -13.49
N LEU A 276 -8.36 21.86 -14.19
CA LEU A 276 -8.96 23.20 -14.20
C LEU A 276 -9.35 23.65 -12.78
N LYS A 277 -9.97 22.75 -12.00
CA LYS A 277 -10.34 23.01 -10.60
C LYS A 277 -9.12 23.22 -9.71
N SER A 278 -8.07 22.44 -9.91
CA SER A 278 -6.80 22.62 -9.19
C SER A 278 -6.25 24.03 -9.39
N TYR A 279 -6.21 24.51 -10.64
CA TYR A 279 -5.77 25.88 -10.95
C TYR A 279 -6.69 26.96 -10.40
N LYS A 280 -8.02 26.74 -10.42
CA LYS A 280 -9.00 27.65 -9.80
C LYS A 280 -8.67 27.90 -8.33
N PHE A 281 -8.54 26.83 -7.55
CA PHE A 281 -8.28 26.94 -6.11
C PHE A 281 -6.84 27.42 -5.80
N LEU A 282 -5.85 27.08 -6.64
CA LEU A 282 -4.51 27.63 -6.51
C LEU A 282 -4.52 29.16 -6.70
N ALA A 283 -5.24 29.65 -7.70
CA ALA A 283 -5.37 31.07 -7.96
C ALA A 283 -6.09 31.82 -6.81
N GLU A 284 -7.09 31.21 -6.18
CA GLU A 284 -7.70 31.74 -4.96
C GLU A 284 -6.67 31.85 -3.82
N GLY A 285 -5.86 30.81 -3.61
CA GLY A 285 -4.78 30.85 -2.61
C GLY A 285 -3.74 31.94 -2.88
N LEU A 286 -3.30 32.09 -4.14
CA LEU A 286 -2.35 33.11 -4.56
C LEU A 286 -2.90 34.53 -4.37
N LYS A 287 -4.18 34.74 -4.68
CA LYS A 287 -4.84 36.02 -4.43
C LYS A 287 -4.88 36.36 -2.94
N ILE A 288 -5.19 35.39 -2.07
CA ILE A 288 -5.18 35.60 -0.61
C ILE A 288 -3.77 35.97 -0.13
N ALA A 289 -2.73 35.40 -0.74
CA ALA A 289 -1.34 35.73 -0.49
C ALA A 289 -0.88 37.06 -1.13
N GLY A 290 -1.79 37.80 -1.77
CA GLY A 290 -1.51 39.09 -2.42
C GLY A 290 -0.86 38.98 -3.80
N GLN A 291 -0.63 37.78 -4.33
CA GLN A 291 0.04 37.54 -5.62
C GLN A 291 -0.97 37.47 -6.77
N VAL A 292 -1.61 38.59 -7.09
CA VAL A 292 -2.71 38.66 -8.07
C VAL A 292 -2.23 38.42 -9.50
N GLY A 293 -1.03 38.89 -9.85
CA GLY A 293 -0.43 38.66 -11.17
C GLY A 293 -0.23 37.16 -11.45
N ALA A 294 0.29 36.43 -10.45
CA ALA A 294 0.46 34.98 -10.53
C ALA A 294 -0.90 34.24 -10.59
N ALA A 295 -1.89 34.69 -9.81
CA ALA A 295 -3.24 34.12 -9.83
C ALA A 295 -3.89 34.23 -11.22
N ILE A 296 -3.76 35.38 -11.90
CA ILE A 296 -4.24 35.58 -13.28
C ILE A 296 -3.53 34.64 -14.25
N GLY A 297 -2.21 34.54 -14.15
CA GLY A 297 -1.41 33.65 -15.01
C GLY A 297 -1.83 32.18 -14.91
N VAL A 298 -2.03 31.70 -13.68
CA VAL A 298 -2.51 30.35 -13.40
C VAL A 298 -3.90 30.09 -14.00
N LEU A 299 -4.86 31.02 -13.83
CA LEU A 299 -6.21 30.88 -14.39
C LEU A 299 -6.20 30.85 -15.93
N ARG A 300 -5.38 31.70 -16.57
CA ARG A 300 -5.22 31.71 -18.03
C ARG A 300 -4.66 30.38 -18.55
N TYR A 301 -3.66 29.84 -17.87
CA TYR A 301 -3.08 28.54 -18.23
C TYR A 301 -4.12 27.41 -18.12
N GLY A 302 -4.79 27.31 -16.97
CA GLY A 302 -5.83 26.31 -16.73
C GLY A 302 -6.96 26.36 -17.77
N LEU A 303 -7.49 27.55 -18.07
CA LEU A 303 -8.54 27.74 -19.07
C LEU A 303 -8.08 27.35 -20.48
N THR A 304 -6.87 27.75 -20.88
CA THR A 304 -6.32 27.42 -22.21
C THR A 304 -6.22 25.92 -22.40
N ASN A 305 -5.81 25.18 -21.36
CA ASN A 305 -5.73 23.72 -21.43
C ASN A 305 -7.12 23.07 -21.40
N ALA A 306 -8.03 23.53 -20.53
CA ALA A 306 -9.39 23.00 -20.47
C ALA A 306 -10.15 23.21 -21.79
N GLN A 307 -10.03 24.37 -22.44
CA GLN A 307 -10.71 24.68 -23.70
C GLN A 307 -10.26 23.80 -24.89
N LYS A 308 -9.08 23.17 -24.81
CA LYS A 308 -8.65 22.17 -25.80
C LYS A 308 -9.47 20.88 -25.71
N LYS A 309 -10.13 20.63 -24.57
CA LYS A 309 -10.93 19.42 -24.33
C LYS A 309 -12.41 19.71 -24.55
N THR A 310 -13.07 18.86 -25.33
CA THR A 310 -14.55 18.84 -25.46
C THR A 310 -15.04 17.42 -25.17
N PRO A 311 -15.69 17.18 -24.02
CA PRO A 311 -16.26 15.87 -23.73
C PRO A 311 -17.29 15.43 -24.79
N GLY A 312 -17.28 14.14 -25.12
CA GLY A 312 -18.18 13.52 -26.10
C GLY A 312 -19.62 13.44 -25.60
N GLU A 313 -19.82 13.13 -24.32
CA GLU A 313 -21.15 13.10 -23.71
C GLU A 313 -21.71 14.48 -23.37
N GLU A 314 -23.01 14.66 -23.60
CA GLU A 314 -23.71 15.90 -23.26
C GLU A 314 -23.72 16.19 -21.76
N SER A 315 -23.97 15.18 -20.94
CA SER A 315 -23.94 15.26 -19.47
C SER A 315 -22.60 15.80 -18.96
N TRP A 316 -21.49 15.28 -19.50
CA TRP A 316 -20.13 15.71 -19.14
C TRP A 316 -19.82 17.10 -19.68
N ARG A 317 -20.25 17.40 -20.92
CA ARG A 317 -20.06 18.72 -21.54
C ARG A 317 -20.75 19.83 -20.75
N LEU A 318 -21.93 19.57 -20.17
CA LEU A 318 -22.64 20.53 -19.32
C LEU A 318 -21.83 20.85 -18.05
N VAL A 319 -21.33 19.82 -17.35
CA VAL A 319 -20.49 20.00 -16.15
C VAL A 319 -19.21 20.75 -16.48
N PHE A 320 -18.57 20.39 -17.59
CA PHE A 320 -17.32 21.01 -18.03
C PHE A 320 -17.50 22.48 -18.40
N LYS A 321 -18.58 22.79 -19.13
CA LYS A 321 -18.93 24.16 -19.52
C LYS A 321 -19.22 25.02 -18.30
N GLN A 322 -19.97 24.50 -17.33
CA GLN A 322 -20.24 25.23 -16.09
C GLN A 322 -18.94 25.62 -15.39
N GLU A 323 -17.99 24.69 -15.24
CA GLU A 323 -16.72 24.99 -14.58
C GLU A 323 -15.88 26.00 -15.37
N ILE A 324 -15.84 25.90 -16.71
CA ILE A 324 -15.18 26.89 -17.57
C ILE A 324 -15.80 28.28 -17.39
N ASP A 325 -17.13 28.38 -17.35
CA ASP A 325 -17.84 29.66 -17.19
C ASP A 325 -17.53 30.28 -15.81
N GLU A 326 -17.49 29.47 -14.75
CA GLU A 326 -17.10 29.90 -13.40
C GLU A 326 -15.65 30.43 -13.34
N VAL A 327 -14.70 29.68 -13.88
CA VAL A 327 -13.27 30.07 -13.90
C VAL A 327 -13.05 31.30 -14.78
N THR A 328 -13.78 31.42 -15.89
CA THR A 328 -13.74 32.60 -16.76
C THR A 328 -14.25 33.85 -16.05
N ALA A 329 -15.33 33.74 -15.28
CA ALA A 329 -15.85 34.85 -14.47
C ALA A 329 -14.84 35.26 -13.37
N LEU A 330 -14.20 34.28 -12.73
CA LEU A 330 -13.16 34.52 -11.72
C LEU A 330 -11.95 35.24 -12.32
N LEU A 331 -11.47 34.80 -13.49
CA LEU A 331 -10.37 35.44 -14.22
C LEU A 331 -10.68 36.91 -14.53
N ARG A 332 -11.86 37.20 -15.11
CA ARG A 332 -12.27 38.58 -15.42
C ARG A 332 -12.28 39.48 -14.19
N LYS A 333 -12.73 38.94 -13.05
CA LYS A 333 -12.70 39.66 -11.78
C LYS A 333 -11.28 39.99 -11.35
N TYR A 334 -10.35 39.05 -11.45
CA TYR A 334 -8.96 39.26 -11.02
C TYR A 334 -8.22 40.21 -11.97
N GLU A 335 -8.44 40.11 -13.28
CA GLU A 335 -7.90 41.04 -14.27
C GLU A 335 -8.38 42.47 -14.00
N HIS A 336 -9.69 42.64 -13.77
CA HIS A 336 -10.24 43.95 -13.41
C HIS A 336 -9.61 44.50 -12.12
N GLU A 337 -9.54 43.71 -11.06
CA GLU A 337 -8.90 44.16 -9.81
C GLU A 337 -7.41 44.49 -10.02
N ASN A 338 -6.68 43.73 -10.83
CA ASN A 338 -5.27 43.97 -11.10
C ASN A 338 -5.05 45.28 -11.89
N ASP A 339 -5.93 45.60 -12.84
CA ASP A 339 -5.83 46.83 -13.63
C ASP A 339 -6.01 48.10 -12.78
N PHE A 340 -6.89 48.05 -11.76
CA PHE A 340 -7.25 49.21 -10.96
C PHE A 340 -6.55 49.29 -9.59
N VAL A 341 -6.28 48.16 -8.94
CA VAL A 341 -5.82 48.09 -7.55
C VAL A 341 -4.36 47.66 -7.44
N TRP A 342 -4.02 46.48 -7.98
CA TRP A 342 -2.75 45.80 -7.68
C TRP A 342 -1.60 46.17 -8.63
N ARG A 343 -1.89 46.28 -9.92
CA ARG A 343 -0.93 46.58 -11.00
C ARG A 343 0.28 45.64 -11.03
N GLU A 344 0.09 44.37 -10.69
CA GLU A 344 1.16 43.37 -10.75
C GLU A 344 1.42 42.91 -12.18
N LYS A 345 2.71 42.65 -12.48
CA LYS A 345 3.10 41.98 -13.73
C LYS A 345 2.58 40.54 -13.69
N ILE A 346 1.96 40.10 -14.78
CA ILE A 346 1.58 38.70 -14.97
C ILE A 346 2.84 37.92 -15.35
N PRO A 347 3.25 36.88 -14.58
CA PRO A 347 4.42 36.07 -14.90
C PRO A 347 4.25 35.33 -16.23
N ASP A 348 5.39 35.04 -16.88
CA ASP A 348 5.43 34.20 -18.07
C ASP A 348 5.20 32.72 -17.71
N HIS A 349 4.89 31.86 -18.69
CA HIS A 349 4.47 30.47 -18.42
C HIS A 349 5.45 29.67 -17.57
N ASP A 350 6.75 29.86 -17.77
CA ASP A 350 7.80 29.11 -17.08
C ASP A 350 7.99 29.56 -15.60
N GLU A 351 7.42 30.70 -15.23
CA GLU A 351 7.49 31.29 -13.88
C GLU A 351 6.21 31.02 -13.05
N LEU A 352 5.23 30.31 -13.62
CA LEU A 352 3.95 30.04 -12.94
C LEU A 352 4.09 28.96 -11.87
N PRO A 353 3.47 29.15 -10.69
CA PRO A 353 3.42 28.12 -9.68
C PRO A 353 2.58 26.92 -10.16
N ILE A 354 3.11 25.71 -9.96
CA ILE A 354 2.46 24.46 -10.34
C ILE A 354 1.84 23.83 -9.08
N PRO A 355 0.57 23.35 -9.13
CA PRO A 355 -0.02 22.63 -8.01
C PRO A 355 0.76 21.35 -7.67
N GLU A 356 1.04 21.13 -6.39
CA GLU A 356 1.58 19.87 -5.87
C GLU A 356 0.43 18.97 -5.40
N ALA A 357 0.49 17.67 -5.65
CA ALA A 357 -0.58 16.76 -5.27
C ALA A 357 -0.54 16.31 -3.80
N VAL A 358 -1.72 16.01 -3.26
CA VAL A 358 -1.92 15.25 -2.01
C VAL A 358 -2.99 14.18 -2.31
N ILE A 359 -2.70 12.92 -1.99
CA ILE A 359 -3.61 11.78 -2.20
C ILE A 359 -4.14 11.33 -0.83
N SER A 360 -5.45 11.12 -0.71
CA SER A 360 -6.06 10.64 0.55
C SER A 360 -5.85 9.14 0.75
N GLU A 361 -5.37 8.74 1.94
CA GLU A 361 -5.01 7.36 2.29
C GLU A 361 -6.13 6.32 2.13
N GLU A 362 -5.75 5.13 1.67
CA GLU A 362 -6.58 3.91 1.61
C GLU A 362 -6.86 3.37 3.02
N ASN A 363 -8.09 3.56 3.51
CA ASN A 363 -8.60 2.78 4.63
C ASN A 363 -9.28 1.51 4.11
N MET A 364 -8.53 0.40 4.04
CA MET A 364 -9.13 -0.92 3.84
C MET A 364 -9.87 -1.35 5.12
N VAL A 365 -11.19 -1.25 5.08
CA VAL A 365 -12.08 -1.88 6.07
C VAL A 365 -12.09 -3.37 5.76
N GLY A 366 -11.32 -4.14 6.54
CA GLY A 366 -11.34 -5.60 6.47
C GLY A 366 -12.70 -6.13 6.89
N SER A 367 -13.34 -6.92 6.02
CA SER A 367 -14.48 -7.76 6.38
C SER A 367 -14.03 -8.78 7.42
N SER A 368 -14.80 -8.90 8.49
CA SER A 368 -14.64 -9.95 9.50
C SER A 368 -15.11 -11.28 8.92
N VAL A 369 -14.18 -12.05 8.36
CA VAL A 369 -14.36 -13.49 8.15
C VAL A 369 -13.81 -14.18 9.40
N SER A 370 -14.73 -14.71 10.20
CA SER A 370 -14.42 -15.53 11.37
C SER A 370 -13.98 -16.92 10.91
N GLY A 371 -12.71 -17.28 11.18
CA GLY A 371 -12.23 -18.66 11.19
C GLY A 371 -10.91 -18.92 10.46
N ALA A 372 -9.77 -18.56 11.08
CA ALA A 372 -8.49 -19.29 11.12
C ALA A 372 -7.40 -18.34 11.64
N ASP A 373 -7.11 -18.48 12.94
CA ASP A 373 -6.26 -17.63 13.76
C ASP A 373 -4.77 -18.01 13.66
N ASP A 374 -3.94 -17.31 12.87
CA ASP A 374 -2.53 -17.00 13.21
C ASP A 374 -1.97 -15.97 12.20
N VAL A 375 -2.30 -14.69 12.38
CA VAL A 375 -1.96 -13.64 11.42
C VAL A 375 -0.98 -12.65 12.05
N PHE A 376 0.18 -12.47 11.41
CA PHE A 376 1.04 -11.32 11.65
C PHE A 376 0.52 -10.14 10.81
N LYS A 377 0.20 -9.01 11.48
CA LYS A 377 -0.02 -7.73 10.81
C LYS A 377 1.08 -6.76 11.21
N LEU A 378 1.87 -6.33 10.23
CA LEU A 378 3.03 -5.47 10.42
C LEU A 378 2.71 -4.07 9.95
N THR A 379 2.71 -3.09 10.85
CA THR A 379 2.50 -1.68 10.53
C THR A 379 3.82 -0.93 10.68
N TYR A 380 4.33 -0.41 9.56
CA TYR A 380 5.56 0.38 9.55
C TYR A 380 5.26 1.82 9.97
N LEU A 381 5.99 2.33 10.96
CA LEU A 381 5.82 3.68 11.48
C LEU A 381 6.98 4.60 11.11
N GLU A 382 7.77 4.29 10.07
CA GLU A 382 9.00 5.00 9.66
C GLU A 382 10.19 4.89 10.62
N GLY A 383 11.40 5.00 10.05
CA GLY A 383 12.65 4.80 10.79
C GLY A 383 12.77 3.36 11.26
N ASN A 384 13.10 3.18 12.54
CA ASN A 384 13.12 1.87 13.19
C ASN A 384 11.76 1.47 13.79
N SER A 385 10.74 2.33 13.69
CA SER A 385 9.48 2.17 14.43
C SER A 385 8.50 1.22 13.75
N TRP A 386 7.95 0.28 14.53
CA TRP A 386 6.91 -0.64 14.08
C TRP A 386 5.80 -0.83 15.10
N LEU A 387 4.61 -1.17 14.62
CA LEU A 387 3.54 -1.76 15.42
C LEU A 387 3.16 -3.11 14.81
N TRP A 388 3.46 -4.18 15.54
CA TRP A 388 3.14 -5.55 15.16
C TRP A 388 1.87 -6.00 15.89
N ASP A 389 0.98 -6.67 15.18
CA ASP A 389 -0.12 -7.45 15.75
C ASP A 389 0.19 -8.92 15.48
N VAL A 390 0.44 -9.67 16.56
CA VAL A 390 0.87 -11.07 16.53
C VAL A 390 -0.24 -11.92 17.15
N GLY A 391 -1.15 -12.44 16.32
CA GLY A 391 -2.27 -13.22 16.83
C GLY A 391 -3.15 -12.45 17.83
N GLY A 392 -3.29 -11.12 17.66
CA GLY A 392 -4.04 -10.24 18.55
C GLY A 392 -3.20 -9.51 19.61
N LEU A 393 -1.91 -9.85 19.76
CA LEU A 393 -0.96 -9.15 20.63
C LEU A 393 -0.34 -7.94 19.92
N LYS A 394 -0.51 -6.75 20.48
CA LYS A 394 0.07 -5.52 19.91
C LYS A 394 1.43 -5.21 20.55
N ILE A 395 2.49 -5.38 19.76
CA ILE A 395 3.88 -5.12 20.14
C ILE A 395 4.35 -3.84 19.42
N LEU A 396 4.67 -2.81 20.19
CA LEU A 396 5.28 -1.57 19.69
C LEU A 396 6.81 -1.73 19.73
N VAL A 397 7.49 -1.49 18.62
CA VAL A 397 8.94 -1.70 18.48
C VAL A 397 9.63 -0.38 18.17
N ASP A 398 10.68 -0.05 18.93
CA ASP A 398 11.57 1.10 18.72
C ASP A 398 10.87 2.42 18.32
N PRO A 399 9.94 2.94 19.15
CA PRO A 399 9.07 4.03 18.74
C PRO A 399 9.75 5.41 18.78
N ILE A 400 9.81 6.07 17.63
CA ILE A 400 10.15 7.49 17.45
C ILE A 400 8.86 8.20 17.06
N LEU A 401 8.08 8.70 18.03
CA LEU A 401 6.74 9.29 17.77
C LEU A 401 6.61 10.73 18.28
N VAL A 402 7.61 11.24 19.01
CA VAL A 402 7.58 12.56 19.62
C VAL A 402 8.86 13.31 19.32
N GLY A 403 8.75 14.36 18.50
CA GLY A 403 9.89 15.16 18.05
C GLY A 403 10.75 14.43 17.00
N ASN A 404 11.79 15.12 16.55
CA ASN A 404 12.75 14.58 15.60
C ASN A 404 13.80 13.72 16.32
N LEU A 405 14.40 12.80 15.56
CA LEU A 405 15.58 12.05 15.94
C LEU A 405 16.81 12.94 15.76
N ASP A 406 17.49 13.28 16.85
CA ASP A 406 18.64 14.19 16.82
C ASP A 406 19.84 13.74 17.66
N PHE A 407 19.77 12.56 18.30
CA PHE A 407 20.83 12.05 19.19
C PHE A 407 21.28 13.06 20.26
N GLY A 408 20.41 14.02 20.62
CA GLY A 408 20.72 15.12 21.54
C GLY A 408 21.59 16.25 20.96
N ILE A 409 21.97 16.22 19.68
CA ILE A 409 22.82 17.22 19.01
C ILE A 409 22.19 17.66 17.67
N PRO A 410 21.13 18.49 17.68
CA PRO A 410 20.34 18.82 16.48
C PRO A 410 21.09 19.46 15.32
N TRP A 411 22.18 20.19 15.59
CA TRP A 411 22.98 20.80 14.52
C TRP A 411 23.81 19.78 13.73
N LEU A 412 24.09 18.62 14.34
CA LEU A 412 24.92 17.56 13.77
C LEU A 412 24.07 16.56 12.99
N TYR A 413 22.93 16.17 13.55
CA TYR A 413 21.91 15.35 12.91
C TYR A 413 20.53 15.73 13.44
N ASP A 414 19.59 15.94 12.53
CA ASP A 414 18.18 16.18 12.85
C ASP A 414 17.34 15.53 11.75
N ALA A 415 16.61 14.46 12.10
CA ALA A 415 15.84 13.67 11.17
C ALA A 415 14.36 13.62 11.56
N ALA A 416 13.52 14.14 10.66
CA ALA A 416 12.07 14.10 10.78
C ALA A 416 11.49 12.98 9.91
N LYS A 417 10.32 12.47 10.31
CA LYS A 417 9.54 11.54 9.48
C LYS A 417 9.11 12.20 8.18
N LYS A 418 9.13 11.45 7.07
CA LYS A 418 8.74 11.95 5.75
C LYS A 418 7.23 11.96 5.59
N PHE A 419 6.58 10.87 6.01
CA PHE A 419 5.18 10.62 5.70
C PHE A 419 4.26 10.84 6.92
N LEU A 420 4.62 10.30 8.08
CA LEU A 420 3.83 10.29 9.32
C LEU A 420 4.09 11.53 10.20
N LYS A 421 4.14 12.72 9.58
CA LYS A 421 4.43 14.00 10.28
C LYS A 421 3.39 14.36 11.34
N ASN A 422 2.15 13.87 11.20
CA ASN A 422 1.05 14.16 12.10
C ASN A 422 0.70 12.98 13.04
N PHE A 423 1.38 11.83 12.90
CA PHE A 423 1.10 10.66 13.74
C PHE A 423 1.67 10.89 15.14
N GLN A 424 0.78 10.92 16.12
CA GLN A 424 1.10 11.24 17.51
C GLN A 424 0.95 10.02 18.40
N LEU A 425 1.53 10.12 19.59
CA LEU A 425 1.42 9.11 20.63
C LEU A 425 -0.04 8.86 21.05
N SER A 426 -0.95 9.82 20.83
CA SER A 426 -2.41 9.67 21.02
C SER A 426 -3.03 8.66 20.04
N ASP A 427 -2.47 8.53 18.84
CA ASP A 427 -3.03 7.75 17.74
C ASP A 427 -2.67 6.26 17.85
N LEU A 428 -1.72 5.92 18.74
CA LEU A 428 -1.43 4.55 19.09
C LEU A 428 -2.66 3.85 19.68
N PRO A 429 -2.97 2.62 19.23
CA PRO A 429 -3.94 1.78 19.92
C PRO A 429 -3.43 1.40 21.32
N GLU A 430 -4.22 0.66 22.08
CA GLU A 430 -3.68 -0.05 23.24
C GLU A 430 -2.55 -0.98 22.80
N VAL A 431 -1.44 -0.94 23.55
CA VAL A 431 -0.22 -1.71 23.30
C VAL A 431 -0.01 -2.66 24.46
N ASP A 432 0.23 -3.94 24.17
CA ASP A 432 0.44 -4.97 25.18
C ASP A 432 1.91 -5.04 25.62
N CYS A 433 2.84 -4.81 24.68
CA CYS A 433 4.28 -4.85 24.95
C CYS A 433 5.04 -3.79 24.16
N LEU A 434 6.03 -3.17 24.80
CA LEU A 434 7.08 -2.41 24.14
C LEU A 434 8.31 -3.32 23.94
N LEU A 435 8.86 -3.36 22.74
CA LEU A 435 10.11 -4.03 22.42
C LEU A 435 11.17 -2.99 22.04
N ILE A 436 12.29 -2.97 22.76
CA ILE A 436 13.44 -2.10 22.47
C ILE A 436 14.62 -2.95 22.02
N THR A 437 15.05 -2.76 20.78
CA THR A 437 16.08 -3.61 20.19
C THR A 437 17.50 -3.21 20.57
N GLN A 438 17.73 -1.90 20.66
CA GLN A 438 19.03 -1.31 20.96
C GLN A 438 18.92 -0.15 21.96
N SER A 439 20.02 0.22 22.62
CA SER A 439 20.05 1.37 23.54
C SER A 439 20.25 2.74 22.87
N LEU A 440 20.57 2.77 21.58
CA LEU A 440 20.82 4.02 20.84
C LEU A 440 19.53 4.81 20.61
N ASP A 441 19.65 6.13 20.43
CA ASP A 441 18.50 7.06 20.44
C ASP A 441 17.53 6.86 19.26
N ASP A 442 18.00 6.28 18.16
CA ASP A 442 17.20 5.87 17.00
C ASP A 442 16.40 4.57 17.21
N HIS A 443 16.57 3.93 18.37
CA HIS A 443 15.78 2.77 18.82
C HIS A 443 15.09 3.06 20.16
N CYS A 444 15.86 3.54 21.15
CA CYS A 444 15.44 3.84 22.52
C CYS A 444 15.18 5.35 22.72
N HIS A 445 14.36 5.94 21.85
CA HIS A 445 14.16 7.40 21.80
C HIS A 445 13.47 7.97 23.06
N LEU A 446 14.24 8.59 23.95
CA LEU A 446 13.75 9.04 25.25
C LEU A 446 12.64 10.09 25.17
N LYS A 447 12.61 10.93 24.13
CA LYS A 447 11.54 11.92 23.92
C LYS A 447 10.20 11.25 23.67
N THR A 448 10.18 10.09 23.02
CA THR A 448 8.97 9.26 22.89
C THR A 448 8.68 8.49 24.16
N LEU A 449 9.70 7.85 24.75
CA LEU A 449 9.50 6.88 25.84
C LEU A 449 9.03 7.52 27.14
N LYS A 450 9.46 8.75 27.44
CA LYS A 450 9.00 9.49 28.63
C LYS A 450 7.46 9.69 28.66
N PRO A 451 6.84 10.34 27.66
CA PRO A 451 5.38 10.45 27.62
C PRO A 451 4.68 9.10 27.41
N LEU A 452 5.30 8.13 26.72
CA LEU A 452 4.74 6.78 26.59
C LEU A 452 4.58 6.10 27.95
N SER A 453 5.60 6.18 28.80
CA SER A 453 5.58 5.61 30.16
C SER A 453 4.51 6.25 31.04
N GLN A 454 4.18 7.52 30.79
CA GLN A 454 3.10 8.22 31.50
C GLN A 454 1.73 7.79 30.99
N LYS A 455 1.57 7.59 29.67
CA LYS A 455 0.33 7.10 29.06
C LYS A 455 0.03 5.66 29.45
N PHE A 456 1.05 4.80 29.51
CA PHE A 456 0.92 3.38 29.83
C PHE A 456 1.85 2.97 31.00
N PRO A 457 1.50 3.32 32.25
CA PRO A 457 2.40 3.15 33.41
C PRO A 457 2.72 1.70 33.78
N ASN A 458 1.90 0.75 33.32
CA ASN A 458 2.06 -0.69 33.57
C ASN A 458 2.48 -1.46 32.32
N LEU A 459 2.88 -0.76 31.25
CA LEU A 459 3.29 -1.38 30.00
C LEU A 459 4.44 -2.37 30.26
N ARG A 460 4.30 -3.60 29.76
CA ARG A 460 5.38 -4.57 29.76
C ARG A 460 6.43 -4.14 28.73
N VAL A 461 7.69 -4.16 29.12
CA VAL A 461 8.80 -3.80 28.24
C VAL A 461 9.75 -4.98 28.14
N ILE A 462 10.13 -5.36 26.93
CA ILE A 462 11.22 -6.29 26.64
C ILE A 462 12.33 -5.49 25.97
N ALA A 463 13.57 -5.63 26.43
CA ALA A 463 14.67 -4.82 25.91
C ALA A 463 16.03 -5.52 25.93
N THR A 464 16.96 -4.99 25.14
CA THR A 464 18.40 -5.25 25.29
C THR A 464 18.89 -4.84 26.69
N PRO A 465 19.78 -5.61 27.34
CA PRO A 465 20.40 -5.23 28.60
C PRO A 465 21.15 -3.89 28.56
N ASN A 466 21.58 -3.45 27.37
CA ASN A 466 22.27 -2.16 27.20
C ASN A 466 21.33 -0.96 27.47
N ALA A 467 20.02 -1.09 27.25
CA ALA A 467 19.06 -0.02 27.48
C ALA A 467 18.64 0.13 28.95
N LYS A 468 19.26 -0.63 29.87
CA LYS A 468 18.82 -0.72 31.26
C LYS A 468 18.79 0.63 31.99
N THR A 469 19.87 1.39 31.89
CA THR A 469 20.01 2.69 32.56
C THR A 469 19.01 3.74 32.03
N LEU A 470 18.57 3.59 30.78
CA LEU A 470 17.62 4.47 30.11
C LEU A 470 16.17 4.13 30.48
N LEU A 471 15.86 2.83 30.60
CA LEU A 471 14.48 2.33 30.76
C LEU A 471 14.06 2.17 32.22
N ASP A 472 14.97 1.77 33.14
CA ASP A 472 14.66 1.59 34.57
C ASP A 472 14.01 2.85 35.21
N PRO A 473 14.39 4.10 34.86
CA PRO A 473 13.73 5.29 35.39
C PRO A 473 12.31 5.55 34.84
N LEU A 474 11.95 4.95 33.70
CA LEU A 474 10.71 5.22 32.98
C LEU A 474 9.66 4.14 33.20
N PHE A 475 10.06 2.87 33.18
CA PHE A 475 9.14 1.73 33.19
C PHE A 475 9.39 0.83 34.40
N ARG A 476 8.31 0.33 35.00
CA ARG A 476 8.38 -0.54 36.19
C ARG A 476 8.48 -2.03 35.85
N ASN A 477 8.02 -2.42 34.67
CA ASN A 477 7.89 -3.82 34.25
C ASN A 477 8.77 -4.10 33.03
N VAL A 478 10.09 -4.13 33.25
CA VAL A 478 11.08 -4.34 32.18
C VAL A 478 11.76 -5.69 32.33
N THR A 479 11.72 -6.48 31.26
CA THR A 479 12.45 -7.74 31.11
C THR A 479 13.61 -7.52 30.15
N TYR A 480 14.84 -7.59 30.67
CA TYR A 480 16.04 -7.52 29.85
C TYR A 480 16.44 -8.92 29.40
N LEU A 481 16.58 -9.14 28.10
CA LEU A 481 16.92 -10.44 27.53
C LEU A 481 18.34 -10.44 26.98
N GLU A 482 19.22 -11.25 27.56
CA GLU A 482 20.52 -11.56 26.95
C GLU A 482 20.31 -12.45 25.71
N PRO A 483 21.21 -12.40 24.70
CA PRO A 483 21.17 -13.30 23.56
C PRO A 483 20.98 -14.77 23.95
N GLY A 484 19.96 -15.41 23.36
CA GLY A 484 19.56 -16.79 23.65
C GLY A 484 18.44 -16.94 24.67
N GLN A 485 18.16 -15.91 25.49
CA GLN A 485 17.04 -15.92 26.44
C GLN A 485 15.71 -15.63 25.75
N SER A 486 14.62 -16.12 26.35
CA SER A 486 13.26 -15.87 25.86
C SER A 486 12.32 -15.41 26.97
N SER A 487 11.30 -14.63 26.60
CA SER A 487 10.17 -14.27 27.44
C SER A 487 8.86 -14.54 26.70
N GLU A 488 7.83 -14.94 27.43
CA GLU A 488 6.48 -15.06 26.91
C GLU A 488 5.68 -13.79 27.23
N ILE A 489 4.85 -13.38 26.27
CA ILE A 489 3.93 -12.25 26.38
C ILE A 489 2.52 -12.84 26.28
N GLU A 490 1.63 -12.36 27.15
CA GLU A 490 0.22 -12.73 27.16
C GLU A 490 -0.61 -11.45 27.18
N ALA A 491 -1.54 -11.33 26.25
CA ALA A 491 -2.46 -10.20 26.15
C ALA A 491 -3.68 -10.44 27.04
N SER A 492 -4.42 -9.35 27.30
CA SER A 492 -5.67 -9.39 28.08
C SER A 492 -6.76 -10.26 27.46
N ASN A 493 -6.70 -10.51 26.15
CA ASN A 493 -7.60 -11.39 25.40
C ASN A 493 -7.16 -12.88 25.40
N GLY A 494 -6.05 -13.21 26.07
CA GLY A 494 -5.50 -14.57 26.14
C GLY A 494 -4.54 -14.95 25.00
N SER A 495 -4.31 -14.06 24.03
CA SER A 495 -3.30 -14.28 22.99
C SER A 495 -1.89 -14.34 23.58
N GLN A 496 -1.05 -15.25 23.09
CA GLN A 496 0.31 -15.45 23.58
C GLN A 496 1.35 -15.43 22.45
N ALA A 497 2.52 -14.85 22.73
CA ALA A 497 3.68 -14.86 21.84
C ALA A 497 4.97 -15.04 22.63
N LYS A 498 5.93 -15.76 22.05
CA LYS A 498 7.27 -15.96 22.60
C LYS A 498 8.26 -15.07 21.88
N VAL A 499 9.01 -14.28 22.65
CA VAL A 499 10.08 -13.42 22.16
C VAL A 499 11.42 -13.97 22.63
N ARG A 500 12.36 -14.17 21.72
CA ARG A 500 13.72 -14.66 22.02
C ARG A 500 14.76 -13.71 21.44
N ALA A 501 15.70 -13.29 22.28
CA ALA A 501 16.79 -12.41 21.86
C ALA A 501 17.85 -13.19 21.08
N THR A 502 18.38 -12.57 20.03
CA THR A 502 19.55 -13.03 19.26
C THR A 502 20.62 -11.95 19.30
N PRO A 503 21.91 -12.30 19.18
CA PRO A 503 22.98 -11.31 19.20
C PRO A 503 23.05 -10.57 17.86
N GLY A 504 22.89 -9.25 17.93
CA GLY A 504 23.09 -8.30 16.84
C GLY A 504 24.50 -7.67 16.88
N PRO A 505 24.66 -6.42 16.39
CA PRO A 505 25.97 -5.77 16.33
C PRO A 505 26.49 -5.37 17.72
N VAL A 506 27.81 -5.42 17.91
CA VAL A 506 28.48 -4.72 19.00
C VAL A 506 28.72 -3.30 18.53
N LEU A 507 27.86 -2.39 18.95
CA LEU A 507 27.98 -1.00 18.56
C LEU A 507 29.10 -0.35 19.35
N GLY A 508 29.29 -0.67 20.62
CA GLY A 508 30.27 0.00 21.48
C GLY A 508 31.73 -0.43 21.33
N PRO A 509 32.55 -0.13 22.34
CA PRO A 509 33.86 -0.73 22.48
C PRO A 509 33.77 -2.27 22.36
N PRO A 510 34.80 -2.98 21.88
CA PRO A 510 34.72 -4.42 21.58
C PRO A 510 34.31 -5.32 22.76
N TRP A 511 34.37 -4.82 23.99
CA TRP A 511 33.95 -5.50 25.22
C TRP A 511 32.51 -5.19 25.67
N GLN A 512 31.82 -4.26 24.99
CA GLN A 512 30.40 -4.02 25.23
C GLN A 512 29.57 -5.22 24.77
N ARG A 513 28.44 -5.44 25.43
CA ARG A 513 27.50 -6.49 25.03
C ARG A 513 26.96 -6.16 23.62
N PRO A 514 26.72 -7.19 22.78
CA PRO A 514 26.01 -6.96 21.53
C PRO A 514 24.61 -6.42 21.82
N GLU A 515 24.07 -5.64 20.89
CA GLU A 515 22.64 -5.35 20.85
C GLU A 515 21.83 -6.58 20.43
N ASN A 516 20.50 -6.47 20.42
CA ASN A 516 19.64 -7.61 20.15
C ASN A 516 18.93 -7.52 18.80
N GLY A 517 18.94 -8.64 18.06
CA GLY A 517 17.85 -9.03 17.18
C GLY A 517 16.82 -9.86 17.96
N TYR A 518 15.67 -10.16 17.35
CA TYR A 518 14.63 -10.96 18.01
C TYR A 518 13.93 -11.95 17.08
N LEU A 519 13.70 -13.15 17.60
CA LEU A 519 12.72 -14.10 17.07
C LEU A 519 11.41 -13.94 17.84
N VAL A 520 10.30 -13.80 17.13
CA VAL A 520 8.95 -13.70 17.68
C VAL A 520 8.08 -14.79 17.08
N THR A 521 7.57 -15.67 17.93
CA THR A 521 6.73 -16.81 17.52
C THR A 521 5.38 -16.70 18.21
N SER A 522 4.30 -16.83 17.43
CA SER A 522 2.94 -16.91 17.98
C SER A 522 2.73 -18.24 18.73
N SER A 523 1.86 -18.25 19.74
CA SER A 523 1.54 -19.45 20.54
C SER A 523 0.95 -20.61 19.74
N GLN A 524 0.37 -20.35 18.57
CA GLN A 524 -0.09 -21.40 17.65
C GLN A 524 1.04 -21.98 16.79
N GLY A 525 2.21 -21.34 16.79
CA GLY A 525 3.46 -21.86 16.23
C GLY A 525 3.51 -21.97 14.71
N GLN A 526 2.58 -21.34 13.97
CA GLN A 526 2.52 -21.48 12.51
C GLN A 526 3.46 -20.53 11.77
N LEU A 527 3.75 -19.36 12.34
CA LEU A 527 4.65 -18.36 11.77
C LEU A 527 5.68 -17.87 12.79
N THR A 528 6.93 -17.74 12.35
CA THR A 528 8.00 -17.09 13.13
C THR A 528 8.54 -15.87 12.39
N LEU A 529 8.64 -14.75 13.11
CA LEU A 529 9.23 -13.51 12.64
C LEU A 529 10.63 -13.32 13.22
N TYR A 530 11.60 -13.02 12.37
CA TYR A 530 12.92 -12.55 12.76
C TYR A 530 13.06 -11.06 12.45
N HIS A 531 13.50 -10.29 13.44
CA HIS A 531 13.77 -8.86 13.31
C HIS A 531 15.24 -8.57 13.62
N GLU A 532 15.95 -8.02 12.63
CA GLU A 532 17.35 -7.61 12.74
C GLU A 532 17.51 -6.19 12.19
N PRO A 533 17.60 -5.17 13.05
CA PRO A 533 17.55 -3.78 12.63
C PRO A 533 18.74 -3.30 11.79
N HIS A 534 19.90 -3.96 11.84
CA HIS A 534 21.12 -3.51 11.14
C HIS A 534 21.65 -4.49 10.08
N CYS A 535 20.95 -5.61 9.86
CA CYS A 535 21.42 -6.72 9.02
C CYS A 535 22.79 -7.26 9.48
N VAL A 536 23.09 -7.19 10.79
CA VAL A 536 24.31 -7.72 11.39
C VAL A 536 23.94 -8.76 12.43
N TYR A 537 24.23 -10.02 12.13
CA TYR A 537 23.73 -11.15 12.90
C TYR A 537 24.79 -12.25 13.10
N ASN A 538 24.63 -13.03 14.16
CA ASN A 538 25.49 -14.19 14.41
C ASN A 538 25.07 -15.40 13.58
N LYS A 539 25.84 -15.70 12.54
CA LYS A 539 25.61 -16.82 11.61
C LYS A 539 25.49 -18.17 12.33
N THR A 540 26.41 -18.49 13.24
CA THR A 540 26.44 -19.79 13.93
C THR A 540 25.22 -20.04 14.81
N LEU A 541 24.62 -18.97 15.36
CA LEU A 541 23.39 -19.07 16.13
C LEU A 541 22.17 -19.22 15.22
N LEU A 542 22.06 -18.39 14.18
CA LEU A 542 20.90 -18.38 13.29
C LEU A 542 20.84 -19.58 12.33
N GLU A 543 21.96 -20.22 12.01
CA GLU A 543 21.99 -21.47 11.21
C GLU A 543 21.14 -22.61 11.80
N LYS A 544 20.74 -22.52 13.07
CA LYS A 544 19.92 -23.51 13.78
C LYS A 544 18.47 -23.04 13.97
N GLU A 545 18.14 -21.85 13.49
CA GLU A 545 16.83 -21.22 13.66
C GLU A 545 16.12 -21.15 12.30
N GLN A 546 14.80 -20.99 12.33
CA GLN A 546 13.98 -20.78 11.14
C GLN A 546 13.05 -19.60 11.39
N ALA A 547 12.82 -18.79 10.36
CA ALA A 547 11.85 -17.71 10.43
C ALA A 547 11.17 -17.53 9.07
N ASP A 548 9.83 -17.57 9.05
CA ASP A 548 9.03 -17.35 7.85
C ASP A 548 9.10 -15.90 7.38
N ILE A 549 9.17 -14.96 8.34
CA ILE A 549 9.17 -13.52 8.09
C ILE A 549 10.51 -12.95 8.56
N VAL A 550 11.22 -12.20 7.70
CA VAL A 550 12.45 -11.49 8.07
C VAL A 550 12.26 -9.99 7.86
N ILE A 551 12.32 -9.22 8.94
CA ILE A 551 12.34 -7.75 8.92
C ILE A 551 13.80 -7.30 9.08
N THR A 552 14.41 -6.78 8.02
CA THR A 552 15.82 -6.34 8.02
C THR A 552 16.05 -5.24 6.97
N PRO A 553 17.07 -4.36 7.11
CA PRO A 553 17.52 -3.50 6.03
C PRO A 553 17.99 -4.29 4.82
N VAL A 554 17.65 -3.81 3.63
CA VAL A 554 18.07 -4.42 2.35
C VAL A 554 18.99 -3.51 1.54
N THR A 555 19.18 -2.25 1.94
CA THR A 555 20.14 -1.32 1.36
C THR A 555 21.21 -1.01 2.40
N LYS A 556 22.45 -0.79 1.96
CA LYS A 556 23.57 -0.45 2.84
C LYS A 556 23.56 1.05 3.12
N GLN A 557 23.90 1.43 4.35
CA GLN A 557 24.24 2.81 4.70
C GLN A 557 25.68 2.87 5.14
N LEU A 558 26.44 3.76 4.51
CA LEU A 558 27.87 3.88 4.66
C LEU A 558 28.22 5.28 5.12
N LEU A 559 29.13 5.37 6.08
CA LEU A 559 29.97 6.55 6.26
C LEU A 559 31.31 6.27 5.57
N PRO A 560 32.14 7.30 5.31
CA PRO A 560 33.50 7.09 4.84
C PRO A 560 34.22 6.07 5.72
N PHE A 561 34.64 4.94 5.12
CA PHE A 561 35.36 3.83 5.77
C PHE A 561 34.59 3.01 6.82
N PHE A 562 33.27 3.20 6.98
CA PHE A 562 32.46 2.50 7.98
C PHE A 562 31.06 2.13 7.47
N THR A 563 30.63 0.88 7.67
CA THR A 563 29.26 0.45 7.37
C THR A 563 28.38 0.68 8.60
N LEU A 564 27.42 1.60 8.49
CA LEU A 564 26.42 1.85 9.54
C LEU A 564 25.34 0.77 9.56
N VAL A 565 24.83 0.43 8.37
CA VAL A 565 23.76 -0.54 8.18
C VAL A 565 24.14 -1.45 7.01
N SER A 566 24.12 -2.76 7.23
CA SER A 566 24.35 -3.77 6.18
C SER A 566 23.10 -4.02 5.35
N GLY A 567 23.23 -4.67 4.20
CA GLY A 567 22.13 -4.92 3.27
C GLY A 567 22.60 -5.66 2.02
N GLN A 568 21.76 -5.72 0.99
CA GLN A 568 22.02 -6.43 -0.26
C GLN A 568 22.39 -7.90 -0.03
N GLU A 569 23.63 -8.31 -0.30
CA GLU A 569 24.08 -9.70 -0.18
C GLU A 569 23.93 -10.23 1.25
N ASP A 570 24.19 -9.41 2.26
CA ASP A 570 24.05 -9.79 3.67
C ASP A 570 22.59 -10.13 4.03
N ALA A 571 21.64 -9.40 3.45
CA ALA A 571 20.21 -9.60 3.66
C ALA A 571 19.70 -10.84 2.91
N VAL A 572 20.21 -11.11 1.71
CA VAL A 572 19.92 -12.36 0.99
C VAL A 572 20.49 -13.56 1.74
N GLN A 573 21.71 -13.45 2.28
CA GLN A 573 22.30 -14.50 3.10
C GLN A 573 21.48 -14.75 4.37
N LEU A 574 20.96 -13.70 5.00
CA LEU A 574 20.10 -13.82 6.18
C LEU A 574 18.80 -14.57 5.85
N ALA A 575 18.12 -14.12 4.79
CA ALA A 575 16.88 -14.74 4.33
C ALA A 575 17.09 -16.22 3.99
N LYS A 576 18.20 -16.54 3.31
CA LYS A 576 18.58 -17.92 2.96
C LYS A 576 18.85 -18.78 4.18
N MET A 577 19.57 -18.26 5.16
CA MET A 577 19.92 -18.97 6.39
C MET A 577 18.68 -19.33 7.22
N LEU A 578 17.68 -18.45 7.25
CA LEU A 578 16.45 -18.65 8.02
C LEU A 578 15.33 -19.35 7.23
N CYS A 579 15.58 -19.71 5.96
CA CYS A 579 14.58 -20.23 5.03
C CYS A 579 13.33 -19.32 4.97
N ALA A 580 13.56 -18.01 4.85
CA ALA A 580 12.52 -17.00 4.88
C ALA A 580 11.61 -17.08 3.65
N LYS A 581 10.30 -16.97 3.90
CA LYS A 581 9.26 -16.89 2.86
C LYS A 581 8.94 -15.44 2.52
N PHE A 582 8.97 -14.57 3.53
CA PHE A 582 8.65 -13.15 3.39
C PHE A 582 9.80 -12.31 3.91
N ILE A 583 10.33 -11.43 3.06
CA ILE A 583 11.31 -10.43 3.46
C ILE A 583 10.59 -9.08 3.48
N VAL A 584 10.66 -8.39 4.61
CA VAL A 584 10.07 -7.05 4.80
C VAL A 584 11.23 -6.05 4.91
N PRO A 585 11.55 -5.31 3.83
CA PRO A 585 12.64 -4.36 3.84
C PRO A 585 12.42 -3.23 4.85
N MET A 586 13.36 -3.01 5.76
CA MET A 586 13.33 -1.82 6.61
C MET A 586 13.92 -0.61 5.87
N ARG A 587 13.34 0.57 6.10
CA ARG A 587 13.75 1.84 5.49
C ARG A 587 14.27 2.83 6.55
N ASN A 588 15.21 2.40 7.38
CA ASN A 588 15.60 3.08 8.63
C ASN A 588 16.11 4.51 8.39
N GLY A 589 16.83 4.76 7.29
CA GLY A 589 17.33 6.10 6.94
C GLY A 589 16.47 6.87 5.96
N ASP A 590 15.26 6.40 5.65
CA ASP A 590 14.32 7.12 4.77
C ASP A 590 13.59 8.21 5.57
N LEU A 591 14.36 9.15 6.13
CA LEU A 591 13.91 10.28 6.94
C LEU A 591 14.31 11.61 6.26
N ASP A 592 13.53 12.67 6.50
CA ASP A 592 13.89 14.04 6.12
C ASP A 592 14.98 14.53 7.08
N SER A 593 16.24 14.20 6.77
CA SER A 593 17.39 14.53 7.62
C SER A 593 18.16 15.77 7.17
N LYS A 594 18.70 16.51 8.14
CA LYS A 594 19.58 17.67 7.96
C LYS A 594 20.72 17.59 8.98
N GLY A 595 21.78 18.34 8.72
CA GLY A 595 22.97 18.41 9.58
C GLY A 595 24.22 17.94 8.86
N LEU A 596 25.36 18.02 9.56
CA LEU A 596 26.67 17.69 9.00
C LEU A 596 26.79 16.22 8.62
N LEU A 597 26.11 15.31 9.32
CA LEU A 597 26.23 13.87 9.06
C LEU A 597 25.43 13.41 7.84
N THR A 598 24.31 14.08 7.53
CA THR A 598 23.51 13.75 6.35
C THR A 598 24.33 13.86 5.05
N SER A 599 25.29 14.78 4.96
CA SER A 599 26.14 14.93 3.78
C SER A 599 27.23 13.85 3.66
N LEU A 600 27.49 13.10 4.74
CA LEU A 600 28.51 12.04 4.78
C LEU A 600 27.93 10.64 4.59
N ILE A 601 26.63 10.45 4.86
CA ILE A 601 25.96 9.16 4.70
C ILE A 601 25.71 8.89 3.21
N GLN A 602 26.23 7.78 2.73
CA GLN A 602 25.99 7.27 1.37
C GLN A 602 25.13 6.02 1.44
N SER A 603 24.14 5.92 0.55
CA SER A 603 23.34 4.71 0.39
C SER A 603 23.89 3.88 -0.77
N GLU A 604 24.07 2.58 -0.55
CA GLU A 604 24.52 1.64 -1.59
C GLU A 604 23.48 0.52 -1.76
N GLY A 605 23.20 0.20 -3.03
CA GLY A 605 22.17 -0.76 -3.42
C GLY A 605 20.76 -0.17 -3.47
N THR A 606 19.83 -0.95 -4.02
CA THR A 606 18.42 -0.60 -4.17
C THR A 606 17.53 -1.78 -3.77
N ILE A 607 16.24 -1.52 -3.55
CA ILE A 607 15.27 -2.60 -3.37
C ILE A 607 15.17 -3.46 -4.65
N ALA A 608 15.26 -2.85 -5.83
CA ALA A 608 15.24 -3.57 -7.10
C ALA A 608 16.43 -4.53 -7.25
N SER A 609 17.66 -4.06 -6.97
CA SER A 609 18.86 -4.92 -6.98
C SER A 609 18.80 -6.01 -5.92
N PHE A 610 18.24 -5.72 -4.74
CA PHE A 610 18.00 -6.74 -3.72
C PHE A 610 17.02 -7.82 -4.21
N LYS A 611 15.88 -7.43 -4.81
CA LYS A 611 14.90 -8.38 -5.37
C LYS A 611 15.52 -9.29 -6.42
N GLU A 612 16.38 -8.74 -7.27
CA GLU A 612 17.11 -9.52 -8.29
C GLU A 612 18.10 -10.52 -7.66
N LEU A 613 18.85 -10.11 -6.63
CA LEU A 613 19.75 -11.01 -5.90
C LEU A 613 18.95 -12.10 -5.17
N LEU A 614 17.84 -11.74 -4.54
CA LEU A 614 16.98 -12.66 -3.81
C LEU A 614 16.37 -13.71 -4.75
N SER A 615 15.82 -13.31 -5.90
CA SER A 615 15.17 -14.25 -6.83
C SER A 615 16.12 -15.31 -7.39
N ARG A 616 17.43 -15.06 -7.37
CA ARG A 616 18.46 -16.03 -7.80
C ARG A 616 18.77 -17.07 -6.73
N GLU A 617 18.70 -16.68 -5.45
CA GLU A 617 19.10 -17.52 -4.30
C GLU A 617 17.91 -18.17 -3.59
N LEU A 618 16.75 -17.51 -3.60
CA LEU A 618 15.48 -17.91 -3.00
C LEU A 618 14.33 -17.49 -3.94
N PRO A 619 14.05 -18.25 -5.01
CA PRO A 619 13.04 -17.88 -6.02
C PRO A 619 11.62 -17.83 -5.46
N ASP A 620 11.34 -18.61 -4.40
CA ASP A 620 10.01 -18.71 -3.78
C ASP A 620 9.78 -17.68 -2.67
N ALA A 621 10.79 -16.86 -2.35
CA ALA A 621 10.69 -15.84 -1.30
C ALA A 621 10.12 -14.53 -1.86
N GLU A 622 9.15 -13.96 -1.16
CA GLU A 622 8.46 -12.74 -1.55
C GLU A 622 9.00 -11.52 -0.76
N VAL A 623 9.13 -10.38 -1.44
CA VAL A 623 9.52 -9.12 -0.80
C VAL A 623 8.30 -8.23 -0.57
N LEU A 624 7.93 -8.05 0.69
CA LEU A 624 6.80 -7.24 1.13
C LEU A 624 7.26 -5.83 1.52
N GLU A 625 7.20 -4.87 0.58
CA GLU A 625 7.66 -3.50 0.84
C GLU A 625 6.71 -2.74 1.78
N PRO A 626 7.13 -2.30 2.98
CA PRO A 626 6.23 -1.61 3.89
C PRO A 626 5.88 -0.20 3.38
N THR A 627 4.60 0.17 3.49
CA THR A 627 4.12 1.55 3.32
C THR A 627 3.84 2.14 4.71
N PRO A 628 4.31 3.35 5.05
CA PRO A 628 4.05 3.97 6.35
C PRO A 628 2.56 4.00 6.70
N ALA A 629 2.23 3.68 7.96
CA ALA A 629 0.89 3.56 8.54
C ALA A 629 -0.10 2.57 7.88
N GLN A 630 0.30 1.84 6.83
CA GLN A 630 -0.49 0.74 6.28
C GLN A 630 -0.03 -0.58 6.91
N GLY A 631 -0.95 -1.28 7.57
CA GLY A 631 -0.65 -2.60 8.14
C GLY A 631 -0.71 -3.69 7.07
N LYS A 632 0.41 -4.37 6.79
CA LYS A 632 0.45 -5.52 5.88
C LYS A 632 0.21 -6.82 6.66
N ARG A 633 -0.71 -7.66 6.18
CA ARG A 633 -0.91 -9.03 6.68
C ARG A 633 -0.02 -9.98 5.89
N THR A 634 0.65 -10.91 6.55
CA THR A 634 1.37 -11.99 5.86
C THR A 634 0.38 -13.08 5.41
N PRO A 635 0.46 -13.57 4.16
CA PRO A 635 -0.34 -14.71 3.70
C PRO A 635 -0.06 -16.00 4.49
N CYS A 636 -1.06 -16.89 4.62
CA CYS A 636 -0.85 -18.22 5.19
C CYS A 636 -0.06 -19.11 4.20
N PRO A 637 0.99 -19.83 4.64
CA PRO A 637 1.77 -20.69 3.74
C PRO A 637 0.97 -21.92 3.30
N ALA A 638 1.01 -22.23 1.99
CA ALA A 638 0.60 -23.53 1.47
C ALA A 638 1.67 -24.59 1.82
N HIS A 639 1.24 -25.77 2.27
CA HIS A 639 2.15 -26.87 2.61
C HIS A 639 2.75 -27.49 1.35
N GLU A 640 4.07 -27.36 1.14
CA GLU A 640 4.82 -28.16 0.17
C GLU A 640 5.94 -28.98 0.83
N LYS A 641 6.17 -30.15 0.24
CA LYS A 641 6.95 -31.28 0.77
C LYS A 641 8.43 -31.15 0.42
N ASP A 642 9.28 -31.53 1.38
CA ASP A 642 10.73 -31.65 1.28
C ASP A 642 11.20 -32.58 0.15
N GLU A 643 12.22 -32.16 -0.61
CA GLU A 643 13.26 -33.04 -1.13
C GLU A 643 14.66 -32.39 -0.98
N LYS A 644 15.58 -33.14 -0.36
CA LYS A 644 16.98 -32.78 -0.09
C LYS A 644 17.85 -33.13 -1.28
N GLU A 645 18.83 -32.28 -1.59
CA GLU A 645 20.10 -32.76 -2.16
C GLU A 645 21.32 -31.94 -1.67
N ASN A 646 22.36 -32.68 -1.26
CA ASN A 646 23.64 -32.21 -0.74
C ASN A 646 24.58 -31.75 -1.87
N SER A 647 25.36 -30.68 -1.64
CA SER A 647 26.79 -30.71 -2.00
C SER A 647 27.61 -29.67 -1.22
N THR A 648 28.77 -30.11 -0.77
CA THR A 648 29.68 -29.41 0.14
C THR A 648 30.92 -28.96 -0.63
N THR A 649 31.34 -27.69 -0.49
CA THR A 649 32.73 -27.29 -0.77
C THR A 649 33.17 -26.14 0.14
N LEU A 650 34.26 -26.35 0.87
CA LEU A 650 34.86 -25.43 1.84
C LEU A 650 36.08 -24.69 1.24
N ILE A 651 36.09 -23.37 1.44
CA ILE A 651 37.15 -22.47 1.96
C ILE A 651 38.44 -22.23 1.11
N ASN A 652 38.72 -20.95 0.81
CA ASN A 652 39.85 -20.25 1.48
C ASN A 652 39.73 -18.71 1.55
N VAL A 653 40.25 -18.19 2.67
CA VAL A 653 40.14 -16.85 3.27
C VAL A 653 41.49 -16.12 3.17
N GLU A 654 41.47 -14.78 3.02
CA GLU A 654 42.35 -13.74 3.64
C GLU A 654 42.14 -12.40 2.88
N SER A 655 42.13 -11.19 3.47
CA SER A 655 42.91 -10.63 4.58
C SER A 655 42.18 -9.50 5.34
N TYR A 656 42.54 -9.30 6.61
CA TYR A 656 42.14 -8.17 7.46
C TYR A 656 43.14 -7.01 7.29
N SER A 657 42.66 -5.80 6.95
CA SER A 657 43.45 -4.56 7.06
C SER A 657 43.28 -3.92 8.44
N SER A 658 44.39 -3.43 9.01
CA SER A 658 44.46 -2.98 10.41
C SER A 658 43.77 -1.62 10.62
N VAL A 659 43.22 -1.42 11.82
CA VAL A 659 42.53 -0.18 12.27
C VAL A 659 43.40 1.07 12.12
N PHE A 660 44.73 0.93 12.13
CA PHE A 660 45.67 2.04 12.04
C PHE A 660 45.74 2.66 10.64
N GLU A 661 45.63 1.86 9.58
CA GLU A 661 45.59 2.35 8.20
C GLU A 661 44.30 3.11 7.89
N LYS A 662 43.20 2.74 8.57
CA LYS A 662 41.90 3.40 8.44
C LYS A 662 41.86 4.78 9.14
N LEU A 663 42.67 4.99 10.16
CA LEU A 663 42.75 6.26 10.91
C LEU A 663 43.58 7.34 10.19
N GLU A 664 44.64 6.96 9.49
CA GLU A 664 45.47 7.92 8.73
C GLU A 664 44.79 8.37 7.42
N ALA A 665 43.95 7.54 6.81
CA ALA A 665 43.18 7.90 5.62
C ALA A 665 42.10 8.98 5.89
N LEU A 666 41.64 9.12 7.13
CA LEU A 666 40.64 10.13 7.54
C LEU A 666 41.22 11.53 7.70
N LYS A 667 42.50 11.66 8.08
CA LYS A 667 43.18 12.96 8.21
C LYS A 667 43.35 13.70 6.88
N SER A 668 43.41 12.97 5.76
CA SER A 668 43.70 13.56 4.44
C SER A 668 42.48 14.15 3.72
N LEU A 669 41.28 13.99 4.28
CA LEU A 669 40.00 14.33 3.63
C LEU A 669 39.38 15.66 4.09
N ILE A 670 40.00 16.40 5.00
CA ILE A 670 39.45 17.67 5.50
C ILE A 670 40.12 18.85 4.77
N PRO A 671 39.36 19.67 4.01
CA PRO A 671 39.92 20.86 3.37
C PRO A 671 40.28 21.91 4.42
N THR A 672 41.53 22.36 4.43
CA THR A 672 41.97 23.51 5.21
C THR A 672 41.67 24.79 4.43
N HIS A 673 40.52 25.44 4.69
CA HIS A 673 40.40 26.88 4.44
C HIS A 673 39.48 27.57 5.46
N ASP A 674 40.14 28.49 6.18
CA ASP A 674 39.72 29.65 6.99
C ASP A 674 38.47 29.63 7.89
N GLN A 675 38.79 29.72 9.19
CA GLN A 675 38.09 30.34 10.33
C GLN A 675 36.64 29.88 10.60
N GLU A 676 36.26 29.22 11.70
CA GLU A 676 36.79 29.21 13.06
C GLU A 676 36.24 27.96 13.80
N ARG A 677 36.84 26.78 13.57
CA ARG A 677 36.79 25.61 14.47
C ARG A 677 38.08 24.84 14.25
N LYS A 678 38.85 24.57 15.30
CA LYS A 678 40.13 23.84 15.15
C LYS A 678 39.82 22.45 14.59
N ALA A 679 40.50 22.04 13.52
CA ALA A 679 40.34 20.72 12.92
C ALA A 679 40.49 19.59 13.95
N ASP A 680 41.32 19.81 14.98
CA ASP A 680 41.48 18.89 16.12
C ASP A 680 40.21 18.77 16.99
N GLN A 681 39.43 19.86 17.14
CA GLN A 681 38.14 19.85 17.84
C GLN A 681 37.06 19.14 17.03
N LEU A 682 37.01 19.38 15.71
CA LEU A 682 36.08 18.68 14.82
C LEU A 682 36.42 17.18 14.74
N PHE A 683 37.70 16.83 14.71
CA PHE A 683 38.21 15.45 14.76
C PHE A 683 37.88 14.78 16.10
N GLN A 684 38.10 15.46 17.22
CA GLN A 684 37.74 14.95 18.54
C GLN A 684 36.21 14.79 18.66
N GLU A 685 35.42 15.77 18.23
CA GLU A 685 33.95 15.71 18.26
C GLU A 685 33.39 14.62 17.31
N THR A 686 33.99 14.41 16.14
CA THR A 686 33.56 13.36 15.19
C THR A 686 34.02 11.97 15.65
N THR A 687 35.19 11.86 16.28
CA THR A 687 35.68 10.60 16.86
C THR A 687 34.90 10.25 18.11
N ASP A 688 34.62 11.23 18.97
CA ASP A 688 33.76 11.09 20.14
C ASP A 688 32.32 10.79 19.70
N TYR A 689 31.84 11.30 18.55
CA TYR A 689 30.52 10.97 17.98
C TYR A 689 30.49 9.61 17.27
N ILE A 690 31.57 9.15 16.63
CA ILE A 690 31.68 7.76 16.15
C ILE A 690 31.78 6.81 17.34
N VAL A 691 32.34 7.26 18.47
CA VAL A 691 32.28 6.55 19.75
C VAL A 691 30.88 6.65 20.37
N LEU A 692 30.14 7.75 20.22
CA LEU A 692 28.76 7.96 20.72
C LEU A 692 27.66 7.28 19.88
N LEU A 693 27.91 7.08 18.57
CA LEU A 693 27.11 6.20 17.69
C LEU A 693 27.39 4.72 18.00
N LYS A 694 28.38 4.46 18.85
CA LYS A 694 28.86 3.14 19.21
C LYS A 694 28.51 2.80 20.67
N THR A 695 28.77 3.68 21.64
CA THR A 695 28.33 3.55 23.04
C THR A 695 26.92 4.07 23.22
#